data_AF-A0A7J8NIP1-F1
#
_entry.id   AF-A0A7J8NIP1-F1
#
_cell.length_a   1.000
_cell.length_b   1.000
_cell.length_c   1.000
_cell.angle_alpha   90.00
_cell.angle_beta   90.00
_cell.angle_gamma   90.00
#
_symmetry.space_group_name_H-M   'P 1'
#
loop_
_entity.id
_entity.type
_entity.pdbx_description
1 polymer ?
#
loop_
_entity_poly.entity_id
_entity_poly.type
_entity_poly.pdbx_seq_one_letter_code
_entity_poly.pdbx_strand_id
1 'polypeptide(L)'
;MPGNPWTLLSSLLLSFFFILIRSPYAAFAVNQQGEALLSWKASFNGSPQALSNWDAWDVTPCNWLGIVCNFNNQVVELELRYVDLFGQLPANFTSLLTLNKLVLSGANLTGPIPKEISTLTQLTHLDLSENVLSGEIPSELCGLYRLQQLHLNSNQLKGSIPIEIGNLTSLKWLILYDNQLSGGIPSTIGKLKNLEMIRAGGNKELEGPLPPAIGNCTNLVMLGLAETSISGFLPPTLGLLKKLQTIAIYTAYLSGQIPPEIGDCTGLQNIYLYENSLAGSIPSSLGNLRNLENLLLWQNNLVGIIPPELGNCNKLSVIDASMNSLTGSIPQSVGNLSSLQELQLSVNQISGEIPSTLGNCRQMTHIELDNNQITGAIPGELGNLTNLTILFLWQNKLEGNIPDSISNCYNLEAVDLSQNSLTGPIPTGIFQLKKLNKLLLLSNNLMGNIPPEIGNCSSLIRFRASNNKITGSIPIQLGSLQNLNFLDLGSNRLTGFIPQEISGCRNLTFLDLHSNSIGGTLPLSLSKLISLQFVDFSDNLIEGTLSSSLGSLSSLTKLVLGKNRFSGSIPTELGSCSKLQLLDLSSNKLMGNIPATLGKIPALEIALNMSWNQLTGEIPEEFTSLDKLAILDISHNQLVGDLQNLAGLQNLVLLNVSHNNFSGRVPDTPFFSKLPLNALAGNPSICFSGNQCFAYDGKGGGSSSKRRGARVAMVVLLCTACALLMAAVYIISSSKKRSRGPHHDCDIEGDADLEMGPPWELTLYQKLDLSIADVTRSLNAGNIIGRGRSGVVYRVTVSSGLTIAVKRFRSSEKTSASSFSSEIATLARIRHRNILRLLGWGASRKTKLLFYDYMPNGTLGALLHEGCGRDMLDWDIRFKIALGLAEGLAYLHHDCVPAIIHRDVKAHNILLGD
;
A
#
# COMPACT_ATOMS: atom_id res chain seq x y z
N MET A 1 112.10 9.44 -56.31
CA MET A 1 111.54 8.39 -55.41
C MET A 1 111.87 8.79 -53.98
N PRO A 2 111.08 8.47 -52.93
CA PRO A 2 109.68 8.00 -52.85
C PRO A 2 108.83 8.75 -51.77
N GLY A 3 107.53 8.41 -51.66
CA GLY A 3 106.82 8.30 -50.36
C GLY A 3 105.88 9.43 -49.86
N ASN A 4 104.56 9.22 -50.01
CA ASN A 4 103.49 9.66 -49.07
C ASN A 4 103.74 8.99 -47.68
N PRO A 5 103.18 9.37 -46.49
CA PRO A 5 101.92 10.12 -46.24
C PRO A 5 101.82 10.97 -44.91
N TRP A 6 100.63 11.54 -44.65
CA TRP A 6 100.01 11.98 -43.37
C TRP A 6 99.96 13.47 -42.95
N THR A 7 98.70 13.94 -42.90
CA THR A 7 98.02 14.71 -41.84
C THR A 7 98.46 16.11 -41.47
N LEU A 8 97.61 17.09 -41.84
CA LEU A 8 96.91 17.99 -40.90
C LEU A 8 96.24 19.15 -41.65
N LEU A 9 95.36 18.91 -42.64
CA LEU A 9 94.59 20.03 -43.23
C LEU A 9 93.37 19.59 -44.06
N SER A 10 92.64 18.55 -43.64
CA SER A 10 91.42 18.09 -44.31
C SER A 10 90.21 17.83 -43.41
N SER A 11 90.22 18.25 -42.13
CA SER A 11 89.12 17.99 -41.20
C SER A 11 88.25 19.21 -40.84
N LEU A 12 88.46 20.39 -41.44
CA LEU A 12 87.72 21.62 -41.07
C LEU A 12 86.95 22.31 -42.20
N LEU A 13 86.98 21.78 -43.43
CA LEU A 13 86.24 22.36 -44.57
C LEU A 13 85.23 21.40 -45.23
N LEU A 14 85.07 20.19 -44.71
CA LEU A 14 84.01 19.24 -45.14
C LEU A 14 82.86 19.09 -44.14
N SER A 15 82.91 19.78 -43.00
CA SER A 15 81.81 19.85 -42.02
C SER A 15 80.85 21.03 -42.23
N PHE A 16 81.11 21.92 -43.21
CA PHE A 16 80.26 23.08 -43.46
C PHE A 16 79.31 22.97 -44.67
N PHE A 17 79.38 21.88 -45.46
CA PHE A 17 78.50 21.68 -46.63
C PHE A 17 77.50 20.53 -46.49
N PHE A 18 77.47 19.83 -45.35
CA PHE A 18 76.43 18.83 -45.01
C PHE A 18 75.40 19.34 -43.99
N ILE A 19 75.38 20.64 -43.67
CA ILE A 19 74.34 21.28 -42.83
C ILE A 19 73.33 22.07 -43.68
N LEU A 20 73.10 21.69 -44.94
CA LEU A 20 72.06 22.32 -45.78
C LEU A 20 71.15 21.34 -46.53
N ILE A 21 71.12 20.06 -46.11
CA ILE A 21 70.03 19.14 -46.46
C ILE A 21 69.61 18.40 -45.19
N ARG A 22 69.15 19.15 -44.18
CA ARG A 22 68.18 18.60 -43.23
C ARG A 22 66.82 18.90 -43.83
N SER A 23 66.10 17.83 -44.14
CA SER A 23 64.69 17.81 -44.46
C SER A 23 63.93 18.85 -43.62
N PRO A 24 62.94 19.56 -44.19
CA PRO A 24 61.97 20.23 -43.35
C PRO A 24 61.24 19.10 -42.62
N TYR A 25 61.64 18.81 -41.39
CA TYR A 25 60.70 18.19 -40.48
C TYR A 25 59.61 19.25 -40.30
N ALA A 26 58.55 19.16 -41.10
CA ALA A 26 57.33 19.84 -40.80
C ALA A 26 56.96 19.40 -39.39
N ALA A 27 57.04 20.33 -38.43
CA ALA A 27 56.43 20.12 -37.14
C ALA A 27 54.93 20.03 -37.41
N PHE A 28 54.41 18.80 -37.47
CA PHE A 28 52.98 18.58 -37.54
C PHE A 28 52.43 18.90 -36.17
N ALA A 29 51.87 20.11 -36.04
CA ALA A 29 51.09 20.52 -34.89
C ALA A 29 49.62 20.48 -35.29
N VAL A 30 48.78 19.95 -34.41
CA VAL A 30 47.33 19.97 -34.60
C VAL A 30 46.83 21.41 -34.73
N ASN A 31 45.81 21.63 -35.56
CA ASN A 31 45.21 22.94 -35.72
C ASN A 31 44.65 23.48 -34.38
N GLN A 32 44.35 24.78 -34.35
CA GLN A 32 43.85 25.49 -33.15
C GLN A 32 42.62 24.83 -32.51
N GLN A 33 41.75 24.18 -33.30
CA GLN A 33 40.57 23.49 -32.79
C GLN A 33 40.94 22.20 -32.05
N GLY A 34 41.91 21.44 -32.58
CA GLY A 34 42.46 20.28 -31.90
C GLY A 34 43.22 20.66 -30.63
N GLU A 35 43.96 21.77 -30.62
CA GLU A 35 44.62 22.27 -29.41
C GLU A 35 43.60 22.60 -28.31
N ALA A 36 42.49 23.24 -28.66
CA ALA A 36 41.42 23.54 -27.70
C ALA A 36 40.78 22.27 -27.11
N LEU A 37 40.53 21.26 -27.96
CA LEU A 37 40.00 19.96 -27.55
C LEU A 37 40.99 19.18 -26.65
N LEU A 38 42.28 19.20 -26.97
CA LEU A 38 43.32 18.60 -26.12
C LEU A 38 43.48 19.33 -24.78
N SER A 39 43.36 20.66 -24.79
CA SER A 39 43.33 21.45 -23.55
C SER A 39 42.13 21.09 -22.67
N TRP A 40 40.97 20.80 -23.27
CA TRP A 40 39.82 20.31 -22.52
C TRP A 40 40.03 18.89 -22.01
N LYS A 41 40.56 17.97 -22.84
CA LYS A 41 40.94 16.61 -22.43
C LYS A 41 41.90 16.62 -21.23
N ALA A 42 42.82 17.56 -21.16
CA ALA A 42 43.76 17.72 -20.05
C ALA A 42 43.10 18.21 -18.74
N SER A 43 41.87 18.73 -18.78
CA SER A 43 41.13 19.19 -17.60
C SER A 43 40.37 18.07 -16.86
N PHE A 44 40.29 16.88 -17.44
CA PHE A 44 39.58 15.74 -16.86
C PHE A 44 40.38 15.07 -15.73
N ASN A 45 39.66 14.51 -14.76
CA ASN A 45 40.26 13.73 -13.69
C ASN A 45 40.63 12.33 -14.21
N GLY A 46 41.91 12.18 -14.56
CA GLY A 46 42.46 10.95 -15.13
C GLY A 46 42.55 11.01 -16.65
N SER A 47 43.09 9.95 -17.25
CA SER A 47 43.20 9.83 -18.71
C SER A 47 42.03 9.00 -19.23
N PRO A 48 40.96 9.61 -19.79
CA PRO A 48 39.85 8.84 -20.33
C PRO A 48 40.35 7.99 -21.50
N GLN A 49 40.41 6.66 -21.28
CA GLN A 49 40.89 5.71 -22.29
C GLN A 49 40.11 5.80 -23.59
N ALA A 50 38.83 6.16 -23.52
CA ALA A 50 37.98 6.38 -24.68
C ALA A 50 38.50 7.47 -25.63
N LEU A 51 39.21 8.49 -25.13
CA LEU A 51 39.77 9.56 -25.94
C LEU A 51 41.24 9.29 -26.34
N SER A 52 41.67 8.02 -26.37
CA SER A 52 43.07 7.66 -26.65
C SER A 52 43.54 8.08 -28.05
N ASN A 53 42.63 8.19 -29.03
CA ASN A 53 42.96 8.62 -30.39
C ASN A 53 42.99 10.15 -30.59
N TRP A 54 42.79 10.94 -29.53
CA TRP A 54 43.02 12.38 -29.59
C TRP A 54 44.52 12.65 -29.39
N ASP A 55 45.24 12.84 -30.51
CA ASP A 55 46.70 12.93 -30.56
C ASP A 55 47.19 14.30 -31.07
N ALA A 56 48.13 14.92 -30.35
CA ALA A 56 48.72 16.22 -30.69
C ALA A 56 49.54 16.21 -31.99
N TRP A 57 49.96 15.04 -32.48
CA TRP A 57 50.72 14.89 -33.71
C TRP A 57 49.86 14.89 -34.99
N ASP A 58 48.54 14.77 -34.86
CA ASP A 58 47.63 14.88 -36.02
C ASP A 58 47.60 16.30 -36.56
N VAL A 59 47.42 16.46 -37.87
CA VAL A 59 47.27 17.80 -38.49
C VAL A 59 45.94 18.45 -38.10
N THR A 60 44.89 17.63 -37.95
CA THR A 60 43.52 18.08 -37.64
C THR A 60 42.83 17.07 -36.72
N PRO A 61 41.86 17.49 -35.89
CA PRO A 61 41.10 16.59 -35.03
C PRO A 61 40.05 15.77 -35.78
N CYS A 62 39.99 15.85 -37.11
CA CYS A 62 38.87 15.34 -37.91
C CYS A 62 38.76 13.80 -37.95
N ASN A 63 39.80 13.10 -37.49
CA ASN A 63 39.80 11.64 -37.33
C ASN A 63 39.66 11.20 -35.87
N TRP A 64 39.48 12.14 -34.93
CA TRP A 64 39.35 11.85 -33.52
C TRP A 64 37.97 11.28 -33.19
N LEU A 65 37.90 10.47 -32.13
CA LEU A 65 36.63 9.88 -31.70
C LEU A 65 35.65 11.01 -31.36
N GLY A 66 34.46 10.93 -31.95
CA GLY A 66 33.38 11.89 -31.72
C GLY A 66 33.51 13.21 -32.46
N ILE A 67 34.52 13.42 -33.31
CA ILE A 67 34.70 14.67 -34.05
C ILE A 67 34.28 14.51 -35.51
N VAL A 68 33.47 15.45 -36.02
CA VAL A 68 33.15 15.58 -37.44
C VAL A 68 33.59 16.95 -37.94
N CYS A 69 34.23 16.98 -39.10
CA CYS A 69 34.68 18.21 -39.74
C CYS A 69 33.95 18.50 -41.06
N ASN A 70 33.91 19.78 -41.44
CA ASN A 70 33.48 20.20 -42.77
C ASN A 70 34.61 20.04 -43.81
N PHE A 71 34.32 20.40 -45.07
CA PHE A 71 35.28 20.35 -46.19
C PHE A 71 36.51 21.24 -46.02
N ASN A 72 36.48 22.22 -45.10
CA ASN A 72 37.63 23.06 -44.74
C ASN A 72 38.43 22.50 -43.55
N ASN A 73 38.18 21.24 -43.15
CA ASN A 73 38.74 20.60 -41.96
C ASN A 73 38.45 21.35 -40.64
N GLN A 74 37.32 22.06 -40.57
CA GLN A 74 36.88 22.71 -39.34
C GLN A 74 35.85 21.84 -38.61
N VAL A 75 35.98 21.73 -37.29
CA VAL A 75 35.09 20.94 -36.43
C VAL A 75 33.67 21.52 -36.47
N VAL A 76 32.72 20.69 -36.88
CA VAL A 76 31.28 21.03 -36.96
C VAL A 76 30.42 20.21 -36.02
N GLU A 77 30.83 18.99 -35.66
CA GLU A 77 30.14 18.18 -34.66
C GLU A 77 31.12 17.61 -33.64
N LEU A 78 30.70 17.59 -32.37
CA LEU A 78 31.35 16.89 -31.27
C LEU A 78 30.29 16.02 -30.60
N GLU A 79 30.43 14.69 -30.69
CA GLU A 79 29.50 13.72 -30.14
C GLU A 79 30.20 12.62 -29.34
N LEU A 80 30.01 12.65 -28.02
CA LEU A 80 30.44 11.64 -27.07
C LEU A 80 29.24 11.21 -26.24
N ARG A 81 28.89 9.92 -26.30
CA ARG A 81 27.77 9.34 -25.56
C ARG A 81 28.26 8.19 -24.69
N TYR A 82 27.86 8.14 -23.43
CA TYR A 82 28.19 7.08 -22.48
C TYR A 82 29.70 6.87 -22.34
N VAL A 83 30.45 7.98 -22.33
CA VAL A 83 31.91 8.00 -22.16
C VAL A 83 32.23 8.71 -20.85
N ASP A 84 32.78 8.00 -19.88
CA ASP A 84 33.14 8.58 -18.59
C ASP A 84 34.29 9.58 -18.71
N LEU A 85 33.98 10.88 -18.75
CA LEU A 85 34.96 11.96 -18.90
C LEU A 85 35.40 12.56 -17.55
N PHE A 86 34.60 12.40 -16.48
CA PHE A 86 34.91 12.88 -15.12
C PHE A 86 35.55 14.28 -15.07
N GLY A 87 34.77 15.33 -15.31
CA GLY A 87 35.24 16.71 -15.23
C GLY A 87 34.14 17.72 -15.52
N GLN A 88 34.50 18.92 -15.97
CA GLN A 88 33.56 19.99 -16.30
C GLN A 88 33.48 20.25 -17.81
N LEU A 89 32.43 20.94 -18.23
CA LEU A 89 32.34 21.49 -19.57
C LEU A 89 33.43 22.56 -19.80
N PRO A 90 33.94 22.71 -21.05
CA PRO A 90 34.97 23.68 -21.32
C PRO A 90 34.41 25.10 -21.18
N ALA A 91 35.14 25.98 -20.49
CA ALA A 91 34.75 27.38 -20.29
C ALA A 91 35.16 28.29 -21.48
N ASN A 92 35.92 27.77 -22.44
CA ASN A 92 36.37 28.53 -23.61
C ASN A 92 36.04 27.78 -24.90
N PHE A 93 35.12 28.36 -25.69
CA PHE A 93 34.67 27.81 -26.97
C PHE A 93 35.16 28.63 -28.19
N THR A 94 36.04 29.62 -28.00
CA THR A 94 36.41 30.59 -29.06
C THR A 94 37.06 29.93 -30.29
N SER A 95 37.67 28.76 -30.13
CA SER A 95 38.25 28.01 -31.26
C SER A 95 37.24 27.09 -31.97
N LEU A 96 36.05 26.86 -31.40
CA LEU A 96 35.05 25.91 -31.92
C LEU A 96 33.80 26.60 -32.50
N LEU A 97 33.92 27.84 -32.99
CA LEU A 97 32.79 28.65 -33.46
C LEU A 97 31.99 28.05 -34.65
N THR A 98 32.57 27.08 -35.35
CA THR A 98 31.94 26.36 -36.46
C THR A 98 31.02 25.22 -36.00
N LEU A 99 31.00 24.91 -34.70
CA LEU A 99 30.23 23.80 -34.14
C LEU A 99 28.72 24.03 -34.30
N ASN A 100 28.04 23.08 -34.95
CA ASN A 100 26.59 23.07 -35.13
C ASN A 100 25.90 21.99 -34.27
N LYS A 101 26.63 20.95 -33.85
CA LYS A 101 26.12 19.87 -33.01
C LYS A 101 27.09 19.59 -31.86
N LEU A 102 26.58 19.65 -30.64
CA LEU A 102 27.32 19.29 -29.43
C LEU A 102 26.50 18.27 -28.63
N VAL A 103 27.03 17.05 -28.52
CA VAL A 103 26.45 15.96 -27.74
C VAL A 103 27.50 15.46 -26.75
N LEU A 104 27.23 15.65 -25.48
CA LEU A 104 28.03 15.15 -24.36
C LEU A 104 27.07 14.51 -23.35
N SER A 105 26.55 13.33 -23.70
CA SER A 105 25.47 12.67 -22.95
C SER A 105 26.00 11.43 -22.22
N GLY A 106 25.55 11.15 -20.99
CA GLY A 106 26.02 9.97 -20.26
C GLY A 106 27.51 10.02 -19.89
N ALA A 107 28.09 11.22 -19.74
CA ALA A 107 29.55 11.41 -19.68
C ALA A 107 30.11 11.70 -18.28
N ASN A 108 29.24 11.62 -17.26
CA ASN A 108 29.55 11.94 -15.87
C ASN A 108 30.19 13.33 -15.67
N LEU A 109 29.75 14.29 -16.50
CA LEU A 109 30.19 15.68 -16.40
C LEU A 109 29.55 16.36 -15.18
N THR A 110 30.31 17.21 -14.52
CA THR A 110 29.96 17.91 -13.28
C THR A 110 30.07 19.43 -13.45
N GLY A 111 29.65 20.18 -12.44
CA GLY A 111 29.73 21.65 -12.45
C GLY A 111 28.59 22.31 -13.25
N PRO A 112 28.60 23.64 -13.39
CA PRO A 112 27.56 24.38 -14.09
C PRO A 112 27.69 24.32 -15.60
N ILE A 113 26.59 24.56 -16.31
CA ILE A 113 26.64 24.87 -17.75
C ILE A 113 27.31 26.24 -17.91
N PRO A 114 28.43 26.36 -18.65
CA PRO A 114 29.13 27.64 -18.83
C PRO A 114 28.32 28.58 -19.72
N LYS A 115 28.20 29.86 -19.33
CA LYS A 115 27.50 30.89 -20.12
C LYS A 115 28.15 31.12 -21.49
N GLU A 116 29.44 30.83 -21.60
CA GLU A 116 30.24 30.94 -22.81
C GLU A 116 29.79 29.98 -23.93
N ILE A 117 28.94 28.99 -23.62
CA ILE A 117 28.29 28.15 -24.65
C ILE A 117 27.48 28.98 -25.65
N SER A 118 27.02 30.17 -25.24
CA SER A 118 26.34 31.15 -26.09
C SER A 118 27.20 31.68 -27.26
N THR A 119 28.52 31.53 -27.20
CA THR A 119 29.43 31.93 -28.29
C THR A 119 29.32 31.02 -29.53
N LEU A 120 28.78 29.81 -29.36
CA LEU A 120 28.62 28.81 -30.42
C LEU A 120 27.35 29.07 -31.27
N THR A 121 27.28 30.25 -31.90
CA THR A 121 26.09 30.75 -32.62
C THR A 121 25.60 29.87 -33.77
N GLN A 122 26.39 28.89 -34.21
CA GLN A 122 26.01 27.93 -35.26
C GLN A 122 25.25 26.70 -34.71
N LEU A 123 25.18 26.51 -33.38
CA LEU A 123 24.52 25.37 -32.76
C LEU A 123 23.05 25.23 -33.17
N THR A 124 22.71 24.04 -33.65
CA THR A 124 21.35 23.58 -33.94
C THR A 124 20.93 22.45 -33.00
N HIS A 125 21.88 21.70 -32.44
CA HIS A 125 21.62 20.60 -31.52
C HIS A 125 22.59 20.64 -30.34
N LEU A 126 22.04 20.75 -29.13
CA LEU A 126 22.78 20.69 -27.87
C LEU A 126 22.18 19.61 -26.99
N ASP A 127 22.97 18.58 -26.68
CA ASP A 127 22.61 17.47 -25.81
C ASP A 127 23.65 17.30 -24.71
N LEU A 128 23.26 17.63 -23.48
CA LEU A 128 24.05 17.49 -22.26
C LEU A 128 23.36 16.55 -21.25
N SER A 129 22.45 15.70 -21.73
CA SER A 129 21.62 14.83 -20.90
C SER A 129 22.41 13.76 -20.15
N GLU A 130 21.83 13.19 -19.10
CA GLU A 130 22.40 12.05 -18.37
C GLU A 130 23.80 12.34 -17.81
N ASN A 131 23.96 13.48 -17.15
CA ASN A 131 25.20 13.88 -16.48
C ASN A 131 24.90 14.29 -15.03
N VAL A 132 25.88 14.90 -14.37
CA VAL A 132 25.80 15.42 -13.00
C VAL A 132 25.96 16.95 -13.03
N LEU A 133 25.47 17.60 -14.10
CA LEU A 133 25.53 19.06 -14.24
C LEU A 133 24.64 19.71 -13.20
N SER A 134 25.13 20.79 -12.60
CA SER A 134 24.49 21.50 -11.48
C SER A 134 24.32 22.99 -11.82
N GLY A 135 23.81 23.78 -10.88
CA GLY A 135 23.60 25.21 -11.13
C GLY A 135 22.38 25.49 -12.00
N GLU A 136 22.24 26.73 -12.45
CA GLU A 136 21.08 27.18 -13.24
C GLU A 136 21.30 26.96 -14.74
N ILE A 137 20.20 26.94 -15.51
CA ILE A 137 20.27 27.05 -16.96
C ILE A 137 20.66 28.50 -17.30
N PRO A 138 21.84 28.76 -17.90
CA PRO A 138 22.29 30.14 -18.17
C PRO A 138 21.36 30.84 -19.16
N SER A 139 20.90 32.05 -18.83
CA SER A 139 20.05 32.84 -19.71
C SER A 139 20.70 33.13 -21.08
N GLU A 140 22.03 33.24 -21.10
CA GLU A 140 22.86 33.48 -22.29
C GLU A 140 22.75 32.36 -23.32
N LEU A 141 22.47 31.12 -22.89
CA LEU A 141 22.21 29.98 -23.79
C LEU A 141 21.03 30.30 -24.74
N CYS A 142 20.08 31.12 -24.28
CA CYS A 142 18.93 31.55 -25.07
C CYS A 142 19.29 32.56 -26.19
N GLY A 143 20.57 32.93 -26.34
CA GLY A 143 21.09 33.67 -27.49
C GLY A 143 21.40 32.79 -28.72
N LEU A 144 21.31 31.45 -28.60
CA LEU A 144 21.56 30.51 -29.68
C LEU A 144 20.36 30.39 -30.63
N TYR A 145 20.08 31.43 -31.42
CA TYR A 145 18.85 31.54 -32.22
C TYR A 145 18.60 30.43 -33.25
N ARG A 146 19.64 29.67 -33.62
CA ARG A 146 19.56 28.54 -34.56
C ARG A 146 19.27 27.20 -33.87
N LEU A 147 19.24 27.17 -32.54
CA LEU A 147 19.06 25.95 -31.77
C LEU A 147 17.67 25.35 -32.05
N GLN A 148 17.66 24.08 -32.45
CA GLN A 148 16.45 23.30 -32.76
C GLN A 148 16.19 22.25 -31.69
N GLN A 149 17.24 21.72 -31.06
CA GLN A 149 17.12 20.67 -30.03
C GLN A 149 17.98 21.04 -28.83
N LEU A 150 17.35 21.07 -27.66
CA LEU A 150 17.98 21.32 -26.37
C LEU A 150 17.63 20.18 -25.41
N HIS A 151 18.61 19.35 -25.08
CA HIS A 151 18.49 18.25 -24.14
C HIS A 151 19.37 18.50 -22.92
N LEU A 152 18.73 18.70 -21.78
CA LEU A 152 19.36 18.93 -20.47
C LEU A 152 18.81 17.96 -19.40
N ASN A 153 18.04 16.96 -19.80
CA ASN A 153 17.37 16.04 -18.86
C ASN A 153 18.35 15.18 -18.06
N SER A 154 17.88 14.62 -16.95
CA SER A 154 18.62 13.66 -16.11
C SER A 154 19.95 14.26 -15.64
N ASN A 155 19.85 15.40 -14.95
CA ASN A 155 20.96 16.18 -14.38
C ASN A 155 20.57 16.70 -12.97
N GLN A 156 21.37 17.58 -12.38
CA GLN A 156 21.11 18.27 -11.10
C GLN A 156 20.88 19.77 -11.28
N LEU A 157 20.32 20.19 -12.43
CA LEU A 157 20.07 21.60 -12.72
C LEU A 157 18.98 22.15 -11.81
N LYS A 158 19.18 23.37 -11.30
CA LYS A 158 18.29 24.06 -10.38
C LYS A 158 17.87 25.43 -10.91
N GLY A 159 17.10 26.17 -10.12
CA GLY A 159 16.58 27.49 -10.51
C GLY A 159 15.44 27.39 -11.52
N SER A 160 15.01 28.53 -12.06
CA SER A 160 13.88 28.62 -12.98
C SER A 160 14.27 28.39 -14.43
N ILE A 161 13.32 27.93 -15.25
CA ILE A 161 13.44 27.99 -16.71
C ILE A 161 13.53 29.47 -17.12
N PRO A 162 14.63 29.93 -17.76
CA PRO A 162 14.82 31.35 -18.10
C PRO A 162 13.70 31.89 -18.99
N ILE A 163 13.25 33.12 -18.74
CA ILE A 163 12.22 33.77 -19.56
C ILE A 163 12.69 34.00 -21.00
N GLU A 164 14.00 34.13 -21.19
CA GLU A 164 14.68 34.26 -22.47
C GLU A 164 14.53 33.01 -23.34
N ILE A 165 14.09 31.86 -22.81
CA ILE A 165 13.86 30.64 -23.60
C ILE A 165 12.98 30.90 -24.82
N GLY A 166 12.04 31.86 -24.73
CA GLY A 166 11.19 32.29 -25.84
C GLY A 166 11.92 32.97 -27.00
N ASN A 167 13.22 33.28 -26.86
CA ASN A 167 14.06 33.82 -27.94
C ASN A 167 14.55 32.73 -28.91
N LEU A 168 14.54 31.45 -28.49
CA LEU A 168 14.97 30.31 -29.31
C LEU A 168 13.92 29.92 -30.35
N THR A 169 13.55 30.83 -31.25
CA THR A 169 12.40 30.65 -32.17
C THR A 169 12.52 29.49 -33.16
N SER A 170 13.73 28.94 -33.37
CA SER A 170 13.96 27.72 -34.15
C SER A 170 13.79 26.42 -33.35
N LEU A 171 13.57 26.51 -32.03
CA LEU A 171 13.51 25.36 -31.14
C LEU A 171 12.31 24.47 -31.46
N LYS A 172 12.60 23.19 -31.63
CA LYS A 172 11.64 22.10 -31.82
C LYS A 172 11.50 21.28 -30.55
N TRP A 173 12.62 20.89 -29.94
CA TRP A 173 12.63 19.98 -28.78
C TRP A 173 13.26 20.66 -27.58
N LEU A 174 12.50 20.75 -26.49
CA LEU A 174 12.94 21.27 -25.19
C LEU A 174 12.79 20.16 -24.14
N ILE A 175 13.89 19.53 -23.79
CA ILE A 175 13.92 18.31 -22.95
C ILE A 175 14.68 18.62 -21.66
N LEU A 176 13.95 18.77 -20.56
CA LEU A 176 14.42 19.26 -19.25
C LEU A 176 14.05 18.33 -18.08
N TYR A 177 13.45 17.17 -18.37
CA TYR A 177 12.92 16.28 -17.33
C TYR A 177 14.02 15.72 -16.41
N ASP A 178 13.64 15.23 -15.22
CA ASP A 178 14.56 14.66 -14.21
C ASP A 178 15.70 15.62 -13.84
N ASN A 179 15.33 16.75 -13.24
CA ASN A 179 16.25 17.76 -12.69
C ASN A 179 15.68 18.30 -11.37
N GLN A 180 16.28 19.37 -10.85
CA GLN A 180 15.83 20.10 -9.66
C GLN A 180 15.30 21.50 -10.03
N LEU A 181 14.72 21.66 -11.22
CA LEU A 181 14.19 22.94 -11.68
C LEU A 181 13.00 23.36 -10.81
N SER A 182 12.88 24.67 -10.63
CA SER A 182 11.89 25.33 -9.77
C SER A 182 11.16 26.47 -10.50
N GLY A 183 10.19 27.10 -9.84
CA GLY A 183 9.43 28.20 -10.43
C GLY A 183 8.48 27.76 -11.54
N GLY A 184 7.95 28.70 -12.31
CA GLY A 184 6.92 28.42 -13.33
C GLY A 184 7.44 28.25 -14.75
N ILE A 185 6.62 27.63 -15.60
CA ILE A 185 6.85 27.63 -17.05
C ILE A 185 6.63 29.07 -17.57
N PRO A 186 7.63 29.71 -18.19
CA PRO A 186 7.52 31.11 -18.59
C PRO A 186 6.50 31.28 -19.73
N SER A 187 5.70 32.34 -19.66
CA SER A 187 4.68 32.66 -20.69
C SER A 187 5.28 32.94 -22.07
N THR A 188 6.57 33.28 -22.13
CA THR A 188 7.34 33.46 -23.37
C THR A 188 7.48 32.17 -24.19
N ILE A 189 7.18 30.99 -23.63
CA ILE A 189 7.10 29.73 -24.37
C ILE A 189 6.19 29.84 -25.60
N GLY A 190 5.13 30.66 -25.54
CA GLY A 190 4.22 30.88 -26.65
C GLY A 190 4.84 31.55 -27.90
N LYS A 191 6.08 32.04 -27.80
CA LYS A 191 6.86 32.53 -28.94
C LYS A 191 7.49 31.41 -29.76
N LEU A 192 7.62 30.20 -29.19
CA LEU A 192 8.28 29.05 -29.83
C LEU A 192 7.33 28.34 -30.81
N LYS A 193 7.07 28.97 -31.95
CA LYS A 193 6.13 28.47 -32.96
C LYS A 193 6.54 27.14 -33.61
N ASN A 194 7.83 26.81 -33.58
CA ASN A 194 8.37 25.55 -34.11
C ASN A 194 8.43 24.43 -33.07
N LEU A 195 8.02 24.69 -31.82
CA LEU A 195 8.11 23.72 -30.74
C LEU A 195 7.18 22.54 -31.01
N GLU A 196 7.77 21.34 -31.06
CA GLU A 196 7.11 20.05 -31.28
C GLU A 196 7.05 19.25 -29.97
N MET A 197 8.06 19.37 -29.10
CA MET A 197 8.14 18.62 -27.85
C MET A 197 8.65 19.49 -26.70
N ILE A 198 7.90 19.48 -25.60
CA ILE A 198 8.36 19.96 -24.30
C ILE A 198 8.17 18.87 -23.25
N ARG A 199 9.27 18.48 -22.60
CA ARG A 199 9.26 17.52 -21.49
C ARG A 199 10.05 18.08 -20.32
N ALA A 200 9.37 18.45 -19.24
CA ALA A 200 9.98 18.98 -18.02
C ALA A 200 9.49 18.26 -16.76
N GLY A 201 8.98 17.04 -16.89
CA GLY A 201 8.57 16.20 -15.77
C GLY A 201 9.71 15.81 -14.81
N GLY A 202 9.41 15.24 -13.66
CA GLY A 202 10.42 14.85 -12.66
C GLY A 202 11.14 16.04 -12.00
N ASN A 203 10.65 17.26 -12.20
CA ASN A 203 11.13 18.47 -11.55
C ASN A 203 10.14 18.86 -10.45
N LYS A 204 10.37 18.33 -9.24
CA LYS A 204 9.40 18.42 -8.15
C LYS A 204 9.03 19.85 -7.77
N GLU A 205 9.94 20.82 -7.91
CA GLU A 205 9.70 22.23 -7.54
C GLU A 205 9.22 23.09 -8.73
N LEU A 206 9.05 22.52 -9.93
CA LEU A 206 8.47 23.21 -11.07
C LEU A 206 6.97 23.41 -10.81
N GLU A 207 6.57 24.64 -10.51
CA GLU A 207 5.29 25.00 -9.90
C GLU A 207 4.49 26.03 -10.71
N GLY A 208 3.38 26.48 -10.15
CA GLY A 208 2.49 27.46 -10.79
C GLY A 208 1.63 26.90 -11.92
N PRO A 209 0.80 27.74 -12.55
CA PRO A 209 -0.12 27.29 -13.59
C PRO A 209 0.57 27.07 -14.94
N LEU A 210 0.05 26.12 -15.72
CA LEU A 210 0.41 25.99 -17.13
C LEU A 210 0.01 27.29 -17.87
N PRO A 211 0.95 28.07 -18.44
CA PRO A 211 0.62 29.36 -19.02
C PRO A 211 -0.31 29.21 -20.22
N PRO A 212 -1.38 30.01 -20.35
CA PRO A 212 -2.28 29.97 -21.51
C PRO A 212 -1.55 30.19 -22.85
N ALA A 213 -0.41 30.87 -22.82
CA ALA A 213 0.47 31.06 -23.97
C ALA A 213 0.99 29.74 -24.58
N ILE A 214 0.93 28.60 -23.87
CA ILE A 214 1.30 27.29 -24.45
C ILE A 214 0.46 26.95 -25.70
N GLY A 215 -0.80 27.40 -25.75
CA GLY A 215 -1.69 27.24 -26.91
C GLY A 215 -1.19 27.93 -28.19
N ASN A 216 -0.21 28.82 -28.08
CA ASN A 216 0.43 29.46 -29.23
C ASN A 216 1.48 28.57 -29.91
N CYS A 217 1.89 27.45 -29.31
CA CYS A 217 2.87 26.50 -29.85
C CYS A 217 2.18 25.51 -30.78
N THR A 218 1.60 25.97 -31.90
CA THR A 218 0.67 25.19 -32.74
C THR A 218 1.29 23.93 -33.38
N ASN A 219 2.62 23.78 -33.37
CA ASN A 219 3.32 22.58 -33.82
C ASN A 219 3.51 21.51 -32.74
N LEU A 220 3.07 21.77 -31.50
CA LEU A 220 3.31 20.88 -30.38
C LEU A 220 2.64 19.52 -30.58
N VAL A 221 3.42 18.47 -30.37
CA VAL A 221 3.06 17.05 -30.48
C VAL A 221 3.07 16.38 -29.11
N MET A 222 3.99 16.77 -28.23
CA MET A 222 4.17 16.20 -26.89
C MET A 222 4.30 17.30 -25.83
N LEU A 223 3.42 17.27 -24.83
CA LEU A 223 3.47 18.08 -23.62
C LEU A 223 3.61 17.17 -22.40
N GLY A 224 4.80 17.13 -21.79
CA GLY A 224 5.09 16.26 -20.63
C GLY A 224 5.57 17.06 -19.41
N LEU A 225 4.76 17.07 -18.35
CA LEU A 225 5.01 17.76 -17.07
C LEU A 225 4.67 16.87 -15.87
N ALA A 226 4.76 15.55 -16.05
CA ALA A 226 4.50 14.57 -15.00
C ALA A 226 5.44 14.73 -13.79
N GLU A 227 4.97 14.40 -12.59
CA GLU A 227 5.78 14.46 -11.36
C GLU A 227 6.39 15.86 -11.12
N THR A 228 5.55 16.90 -11.22
CA THR A 228 5.92 18.30 -10.96
C THR A 228 4.98 18.93 -9.94
N SER A 229 5.29 20.16 -9.50
CA SER A 229 4.38 20.95 -8.68
C SER A 229 3.42 21.84 -9.49
N ILE A 230 3.27 21.60 -10.81
CA ILE A 230 2.35 22.36 -11.66
C ILE A 230 0.94 22.27 -11.09
N SER A 231 0.29 23.43 -10.99
CA SER A 231 -0.98 23.60 -10.28
C SER A 231 -1.99 24.43 -11.07
N GLY A 232 -3.13 24.74 -10.47
CA GLY A 232 -4.18 25.52 -11.11
C GLY A 232 -4.91 24.73 -12.20
N PHE A 233 -5.45 25.44 -13.20
CA PHE A 233 -6.34 24.88 -14.21
C PHE A 233 -5.60 24.57 -15.51
N LEU A 234 -6.04 23.54 -16.23
CA LEU A 234 -5.67 23.36 -17.63
C LEU A 234 -6.28 24.53 -18.45
N PRO A 235 -5.48 25.28 -19.22
CA PRO A 235 -5.99 26.42 -19.97
C PRO A 235 -6.80 25.96 -21.20
N PRO A 236 -7.97 26.56 -21.49
CA PRO A 236 -8.76 26.28 -22.69
C PRO A 236 -7.99 26.44 -24.01
N THR A 237 -6.94 27.26 -24.01
CA THR A 237 -6.07 27.47 -25.18
C THR A 237 -5.35 26.20 -25.65
N LEU A 238 -5.32 25.13 -24.85
CA LEU A 238 -4.86 23.81 -25.31
C LEU A 238 -5.64 23.33 -26.54
N GLY A 239 -6.93 23.67 -26.68
CA GLY A 239 -7.76 23.33 -27.83
C GLY A 239 -7.25 23.84 -29.18
N LEU A 240 -6.31 24.79 -29.18
CA LEU A 240 -5.65 25.31 -30.39
C LEU A 240 -4.57 24.36 -30.94
N LEU A 241 -4.09 23.41 -30.12
CA LEU A 241 -2.96 22.52 -30.44
C LEU A 241 -3.42 21.31 -31.25
N LYS A 242 -3.72 21.50 -32.53
CA LYS A 242 -4.29 20.45 -33.40
C LYS A 242 -3.34 19.27 -33.69
N LYS A 243 -2.03 19.47 -33.54
CA LYS A 243 -1.00 18.42 -33.74
C LYS A 243 -0.64 17.67 -32.46
N LEU A 244 -1.18 18.08 -31.31
CA LEU A 244 -0.84 17.51 -30.03
C LEU A 244 -1.33 16.06 -29.97
N GLN A 245 -0.42 15.13 -29.73
CA GLN A 245 -0.70 13.70 -29.65
C GLN A 245 -0.73 13.22 -28.20
N THR A 246 0.12 13.77 -27.33
CA THR A 246 0.22 13.36 -25.94
C THR A 246 0.23 14.56 -24.99
N ILE A 247 -0.67 14.53 -24.02
CA ILE A 247 -0.62 15.36 -22.81
C ILE A 247 -0.33 14.43 -21.64
N ALA A 248 0.81 14.63 -20.98
CA ALA A 248 1.22 13.88 -19.82
C ALA A 248 1.50 14.81 -18.64
N ILE A 249 0.50 15.04 -17.80
CA ILE A 249 0.58 15.87 -16.59
C ILE A 249 -0.08 15.09 -15.45
N TYR A 250 0.59 14.03 -15.01
CA TYR A 250 0.15 13.17 -13.91
C TYR A 250 1.02 13.34 -12.67
N THR A 251 0.49 12.94 -11.51
CA THR A 251 1.18 13.09 -10.21
C THR A 251 1.64 14.54 -10.00
N ALA A 252 0.69 15.47 -10.16
CA ALA A 252 0.90 16.92 -10.02
C ALA A 252 -0.22 17.55 -9.18
N TYR A 253 -0.33 18.88 -9.16
CA TYR A 253 -1.34 19.61 -8.37
C TYR A 253 -2.40 20.30 -9.25
N LEU A 254 -2.68 19.78 -10.44
CA LEU A 254 -3.76 20.31 -11.28
C LEU A 254 -5.09 20.23 -10.53
N SER A 255 -5.92 21.23 -10.76
CA SER A 255 -7.23 21.39 -10.10
C SER A 255 -8.25 21.95 -11.09
N GLY A 256 -9.51 22.00 -10.65
CA GLY A 256 -10.59 22.48 -11.50
C GLY A 256 -10.95 21.52 -12.63
N GLN A 257 -11.71 22.00 -13.61
CA GLN A 257 -12.30 21.15 -14.64
C GLN A 257 -11.33 20.86 -15.78
N ILE A 258 -11.48 19.67 -16.39
CA ILE A 258 -10.89 19.40 -17.70
C ILE A 258 -11.63 20.30 -18.71
N PRO A 259 -10.95 21.25 -19.40
CA PRO A 259 -11.60 22.16 -20.31
C PRO A 259 -12.19 21.41 -21.52
N PRO A 260 -13.46 21.63 -21.89
CA PRO A 260 -14.07 21.00 -23.06
C PRO A 260 -13.31 21.20 -24.37
N GLU A 261 -12.55 22.30 -24.49
CA GLU A 261 -11.72 22.65 -25.65
C GLU A 261 -10.61 21.62 -25.91
N ILE A 262 -10.24 20.78 -24.95
CA ILE A 262 -9.34 19.62 -25.21
C ILE A 262 -9.94 18.69 -26.26
N GLY A 263 -11.27 18.61 -26.36
CA GLY A 263 -11.96 17.88 -27.43
C GLY A 263 -11.69 18.42 -28.85
N ASP A 264 -11.13 19.62 -28.97
CA ASP A 264 -10.76 20.21 -30.25
C ASP A 264 -9.32 19.86 -30.69
N CYS A 265 -8.52 19.22 -29.83
CA CYS A 265 -7.17 18.75 -30.14
C CYS A 265 -7.21 17.46 -30.99
N THR A 266 -7.59 17.56 -32.26
CA THR A 266 -7.88 16.41 -33.15
C THR A 266 -6.73 15.39 -33.33
N GLY A 267 -5.50 15.78 -33.01
CA GLY A 267 -4.32 14.91 -33.03
C GLY A 267 -4.17 14.01 -31.79
N LEU A 268 -4.92 14.26 -30.71
CA LEU A 268 -4.69 13.59 -29.42
C LEU A 268 -4.91 12.08 -29.50
N GLN A 269 -3.96 11.36 -28.93
CA GLN A 269 -3.92 9.92 -28.76
C GLN A 269 -3.88 9.56 -27.27
N ASN A 270 -3.12 10.31 -26.49
CA ASN A 270 -2.83 9.99 -25.09
C ASN A 270 -3.16 11.17 -24.18
N ILE A 271 -4.06 10.95 -23.23
CA ILE A 271 -4.40 11.91 -22.18
C ILE A 271 -4.07 11.25 -20.84
N TYR A 272 -2.99 11.69 -20.20
CA TYR A 272 -2.57 11.24 -18.89
C TYR A 272 -2.65 12.40 -17.90
N LEU A 273 -3.72 12.39 -17.09
CA LEU A 273 -4.04 13.42 -16.10
C LEU A 273 -4.31 12.82 -14.72
N TYR A 274 -3.91 11.57 -14.50
CA TYR A 274 -4.12 10.84 -13.26
C TYR A 274 -3.31 11.41 -12.08
N GLU A 275 -3.70 11.06 -10.86
CA GLU A 275 -3.08 11.57 -9.62
C GLU A 275 -2.97 13.10 -9.57
N ASN A 276 -4.11 13.78 -9.72
CA ASN A 276 -4.23 15.23 -9.56
C ASN A 276 -5.43 15.55 -8.65
N SER A 277 -5.83 16.82 -8.59
CA SER A 277 -7.04 17.29 -7.90
C SER A 277 -8.10 17.81 -8.88
N LEU A 278 -8.13 17.29 -10.12
CA LEU A 278 -9.11 17.69 -11.13
C LEU A 278 -10.53 17.38 -10.66
N ALA A 279 -11.46 18.30 -10.91
CA ALA A 279 -12.84 18.25 -10.46
C ALA A 279 -13.80 18.45 -11.64
N GLY A 280 -15.11 18.44 -11.38
CA GLY A 280 -16.13 18.52 -12.44
C GLY A 280 -16.24 17.23 -13.25
N SER A 281 -16.99 17.28 -14.36
CA SER A 281 -17.27 16.11 -15.18
C SER A 281 -16.24 15.86 -16.26
N ILE A 282 -16.13 14.60 -16.70
CA ILE A 282 -15.44 14.24 -17.94
C ILE A 282 -16.19 14.94 -19.10
N PRO A 283 -15.54 15.80 -19.91
CA PRO A 283 -16.21 16.51 -20.99
C PRO A 283 -16.69 15.57 -22.09
N SER A 284 -17.94 15.72 -22.54
CA SER A 284 -18.48 14.94 -23.68
C SER A 284 -17.74 15.23 -24.98
N SER A 285 -17.13 16.41 -25.11
CA SER A 285 -16.29 16.80 -26.26
C SER A 285 -15.07 15.89 -26.46
N LEU A 286 -14.63 15.13 -25.45
CA LEU A 286 -13.58 14.11 -25.63
C LEU A 286 -13.99 13.04 -26.64
N GLY A 287 -15.29 12.79 -26.83
CA GLY A 287 -15.81 11.90 -27.87
C GLY A 287 -15.55 12.36 -29.31
N ASN A 288 -15.07 13.59 -29.52
CA ASN A 288 -14.64 14.09 -30.82
C ASN A 288 -13.24 13.59 -31.22
N LEU A 289 -12.45 13.09 -30.26
CA LEU A 289 -11.06 12.70 -30.45
C LEU A 289 -10.98 11.31 -31.11
N ARG A 290 -11.10 11.26 -32.43
CA ARG A 290 -11.09 10.00 -33.21
C ARG A 290 -9.76 9.24 -33.17
N ASN A 291 -8.68 9.90 -32.77
CA ASN A 291 -7.36 9.29 -32.60
C ASN A 291 -7.06 8.88 -31.16
N LEU A 292 -7.96 9.11 -30.20
CA LEU A 292 -7.71 8.80 -28.80
C LEU A 292 -7.54 7.30 -28.61
N GLU A 293 -6.43 6.92 -27.98
CA GLU A 293 -6.00 5.54 -27.70
C GLU A 293 -5.99 5.29 -26.19
N ASN A 294 -5.50 6.23 -25.40
CA ASN A 294 -5.37 6.06 -23.94
C ASN A 294 -5.95 7.27 -23.19
N LEU A 295 -6.88 7.01 -22.29
CA LEU A 295 -7.49 8.01 -21.41
C LEU A 295 -7.30 7.59 -19.94
N LEU A 296 -6.31 8.18 -19.28
CA LEU A 296 -5.95 7.90 -17.89
C LEU A 296 -6.25 9.12 -17.01
N LEU A 297 -7.29 9.00 -16.19
CA LEU A 297 -7.87 10.05 -15.34
C LEU A 297 -7.97 9.62 -13.86
N TRP A 298 -7.40 8.48 -13.48
CA TRP A 298 -7.57 7.89 -12.16
C TRP A 298 -7.02 8.75 -11.02
N GLN A 299 -7.53 8.55 -9.81
CA GLN A 299 -7.15 9.30 -8.60
C GLN A 299 -7.25 10.83 -8.80
N ASN A 300 -8.49 11.28 -8.98
CA ASN A 300 -8.89 12.69 -9.08
C ASN A 300 -10.20 12.92 -8.31
N ASN A 301 -10.77 14.13 -8.40
CA ASN A 301 -12.07 14.51 -7.82
C ASN A 301 -13.17 14.63 -8.90
N LEU A 302 -13.10 13.85 -9.99
CA LEU A 302 -14.07 13.91 -11.08
C LEU A 302 -15.45 13.43 -10.62
N VAL A 303 -16.49 14.09 -11.10
CA VAL A 303 -17.91 13.84 -10.77
C VAL A 303 -18.74 13.69 -12.06
N GLY A 304 -20.05 13.52 -11.93
CA GLY A 304 -20.94 13.39 -13.09
C GLY A 304 -20.90 11.98 -13.70
N ILE A 305 -21.21 11.85 -14.98
CA ILE A 305 -21.33 10.55 -15.66
C ILE A 305 -20.16 10.30 -16.61
N ILE A 306 -19.96 9.03 -16.99
CA ILE A 306 -19.11 8.67 -18.14
C ILE A 306 -19.86 9.10 -19.42
N PRO A 307 -19.30 10.00 -20.26
CA PRO A 307 -20.01 10.48 -21.44
C PRO A 307 -20.22 9.37 -22.47
N PRO A 308 -21.45 9.15 -22.97
CA PRO A 308 -21.71 8.15 -24.01
C PRO A 308 -20.95 8.45 -25.32
N GLU A 309 -20.59 9.70 -25.57
CA GLU A 309 -19.82 10.13 -26.74
C GLU A 309 -18.42 9.51 -26.80
N LEU A 310 -17.86 9.04 -25.67
CA LEU A 310 -16.59 8.29 -25.67
C LEU A 310 -16.67 7.04 -26.55
N GLY A 311 -17.87 6.46 -26.73
CA GLY A 311 -18.11 5.35 -27.65
C GLY A 311 -17.84 5.65 -29.13
N ASN A 312 -17.55 6.92 -29.49
CA ASN A 312 -17.16 7.33 -30.85
C ASN A 312 -15.65 7.26 -31.12
N CYS A 313 -14.83 7.02 -30.08
CA CYS A 313 -13.37 6.97 -30.14
C CYS A 313 -12.90 5.55 -30.49
N ASN A 314 -13.09 5.11 -31.73
CA ASN A 314 -12.88 3.70 -32.12
C ASN A 314 -11.45 3.13 -31.92
N LYS A 315 -10.44 3.99 -31.72
CA LYS A 315 -9.06 3.60 -31.40
C LYS A 315 -8.79 3.45 -29.90
N LEU A 316 -9.74 3.84 -29.05
CA LEU A 316 -9.60 3.84 -27.60
C LEU A 316 -9.35 2.41 -27.13
N SER A 317 -8.21 2.22 -26.51
CA SER A 317 -7.68 0.94 -26.06
C SER A 317 -7.69 0.84 -24.54
N VAL A 318 -7.39 1.94 -23.84
CA VAL A 318 -7.39 2.00 -22.38
C VAL A 318 -8.25 3.16 -21.90
N ILE A 319 -9.19 2.84 -21.01
CA ILE A 319 -9.93 3.82 -20.22
C ILE A 319 -9.70 3.50 -18.75
N ASP A 320 -9.01 4.40 -18.05
CA ASP A 320 -8.91 4.34 -16.59
C ASP A 320 -9.41 5.63 -15.97
N ALA A 321 -10.53 5.54 -15.25
CA ALA A 321 -11.10 6.63 -14.46
C ALA A 321 -11.34 6.20 -13.00
N SER A 322 -10.53 5.26 -12.52
CA SER A 322 -10.62 4.71 -11.16
C SER A 322 -10.39 5.78 -10.08
N MET A 323 -10.82 5.53 -8.85
CA MET A 323 -10.60 6.42 -7.70
C MET A 323 -11.07 7.87 -7.96
N ASN A 324 -12.33 8.01 -8.34
CA ASN A 324 -13.01 9.30 -8.55
C ASN A 324 -14.38 9.29 -7.84
N SER A 325 -15.24 10.25 -8.15
CA SER A 325 -16.64 10.32 -7.68
C SER A 325 -17.63 10.26 -8.84
N LEU A 326 -17.32 9.46 -9.87
CA LEU A 326 -18.20 9.26 -11.03
C LEU A 326 -19.48 8.51 -10.63
N THR A 327 -20.58 8.89 -11.26
CA THR A 327 -21.96 8.42 -11.02
C THR A 327 -22.61 7.99 -12.35
N GLY A 328 -23.90 7.67 -12.35
CA GLY A 328 -24.62 7.22 -13.54
C GLY A 328 -24.29 5.75 -13.87
N SER A 329 -24.56 5.33 -15.10
CA SER A 329 -24.31 3.96 -15.57
C SER A 329 -23.18 3.89 -16.58
N ILE A 330 -22.59 2.71 -16.76
CA ILE A 330 -21.67 2.43 -17.87
C ILE A 330 -22.45 2.56 -19.19
N PRO A 331 -22.09 3.48 -20.10
CA PRO A 331 -22.85 3.68 -21.33
C PRO A 331 -22.81 2.45 -22.25
N GLN A 332 -23.94 2.10 -22.87
CA GLN A 332 -23.99 1.01 -23.85
C GLN A 332 -23.06 1.24 -25.05
N SER A 333 -22.79 2.51 -25.39
CA SER A 333 -21.89 2.92 -26.46
C SER A 333 -20.43 2.53 -26.22
N VAL A 334 -20.02 2.20 -24.98
CA VAL A 334 -18.71 1.60 -24.70
C VAL A 334 -18.52 0.30 -25.49
N GLY A 335 -19.60 -0.46 -25.72
CA GLY A 335 -19.59 -1.65 -26.57
C GLY A 335 -19.27 -1.41 -28.05
N ASN A 336 -19.21 -0.15 -28.51
CA ASN A 336 -18.76 0.18 -29.87
C ASN A 336 -17.24 0.24 -30.00
N LEU A 337 -16.51 0.26 -28.88
CA LEU A 337 -15.05 0.39 -28.83
C LEU A 337 -14.39 -0.97 -29.11
N SER A 338 -14.28 -1.33 -30.38
CA SER A 338 -13.73 -2.63 -30.81
C SER A 338 -12.23 -2.83 -30.51
N SER A 339 -11.50 -1.74 -30.25
CA SER A 339 -10.08 -1.74 -29.89
C SER A 339 -9.83 -1.73 -28.37
N LEU A 340 -10.91 -1.66 -27.57
CA LEU A 340 -10.81 -1.54 -26.11
C LEU A 340 -10.22 -2.82 -25.52
N GLN A 341 -9.13 -2.65 -24.78
CA GLN A 341 -8.39 -3.69 -24.06
C GLN A 341 -8.63 -3.59 -22.56
N GLU A 342 -8.68 -2.36 -22.02
CA GLU A 342 -8.76 -2.16 -20.58
C GLU A 342 -9.84 -1.14 -20.24
N LEU A 343 -10.77 -1.56 -19.37
CA LEU A 343 -11.81 -0.71 -18.78
C LEU A 343 -11.69 -0.76 -17.26
N GLN A 344 -11.11 0.29 -16.69
CA GLN A 344 -10.87 0.45 -15.25
C GLN A 344 -11.68 1.62 -14.71
N LEU A 345 -12.65 1.31 -13.85
CA LEU A 345 -13.61 2.23 -13.25
C LEU A 345 -13.72 2.02 -11.74
N SER A 346 -12.74 1.35 -11.14
CA SER A 346 -12.76 0.93 -9.75
C SER A 346 -12.86 2.11 -8.79
N VAL A 347 -13.50 1.93 -7.64
CA VAL A 347 -13.61 2.96 -6.58
C VAL A 347 -14.28 4.24 -7.10
N ASN A 348 -15.57 4.12 -7.43
CA ASN A 348 -16.43 5.23 -7.87
C ASN A 348 -17.85 5.07 -7.25
N GLN A 349 -18.83 5.81 -7.76
CA GLN A 349 -20.24 5.71 -7.38
C GLN A 349 -21.12 5.28 -8.57
N ILE A 350 -20.55 4.52 -9.52
CA ILE A 350 -21.23 4.06 -10.74
C ILE A 350 -22.33 3.07 -10.35
N SER A 351 -23.48 3.18 -11.00
CA SER A 351 -24.73 2.47 -10.73
C SER A 351 -25.29 1.86 -12.03
N GLY A 352 -26.50 1.30 -11.99
CA GLY A 352 -27.08 0.62 -13.15
C GLY A 352 -26.41 -0.74 -13.42
N GLU A 353 -26.72 -1.34 -14.56
CA GLU A 353 -26.25 -2.68 -14.93
C GLU A 353 -24.98 -2.64 -15.78
N ILE A 354 -24.22 -3.75 -15.79
CA ILE A 354 -23.14 -3.95 -16.76
C ILE A 354 -23.80 -4.14 -18.14
N PRO A 355 -23.52 -3.29 -19.15
CA PRO A 355 -24.16 -3.42 -20.45
C PRO A 355 -23.69 -4.68 -21.18
N SER A 356 -24.62 -5.50 -21.66
CA SER A 356 -24.30 -6.71 -22.44
C SER A 356 -23.51 -6.41 -23.72
N THR A 357 -23.63 -5.19 -24.26
CA THR A 357 -22.85 -4.71 -25.40
C THR A 357 -21.34 -4.69 -25.13
N LEU A 358 -20.90 -4.71 -23.86
CA LEU A 358 -19.48 -4.84 -23.51
C LEU A 358 -18.86 -6.14 -24.06
N GLY A 359 -19.67 -7.18 -24.25
CA GLY A 359 -19.25 -8.43 -24.90
C GLY A 359 -18.81 -8.27 -26.37
N ASN A 360 -19.02 -7.10 -27.00
CA ASN A 360 -18.56 -6.80 -28.36
C ASN A 360 -17.09 -6.35 -28.41
N CYS A 361 -16.50 -5.93 -27.30
CA CYS A 361 -15.12 -5.45 -27.20
C CYS A 361 -14.12 -6.62 -27.21
N ARG A 362 -13.99 -7.32 -28.34
CA ARG A 362 -13.26 -8.61 -28.41
C ARG A 362 -11.76 -8.55 -28.08
N GLN A 363 -11.15 -7.36 -28.01
CA GLN A 363 -9.76 -7.18 -27.58
C GLN A 363 -9.61 -7.03 -26.07
N MET A 364 -10.71 -7.00 -25.31
CA MET A 364 -10.70 -6.80 -23.86
C MET A 364 -9.83 -7.83 -23.13
N THR A 365 -8.90 -7.33 -22.34
CA THR A 365 -8.02 -8.07 -21.43
C THR A 365 -8.38 -7.80 -19.97
N HIS A 366 -8.78 -6.56 -19.63
CA HIS A 366 -9.05 -6.15 -18.24
C HIS A 366 -10.41 -5.48 -18.10
N ILE A 367 -11.24 -6.00 -17.19
CA ILE A 367 -12.46 -5.35 -16.71
C ILE A 367 -12.35 -5.21 -15.20
N GLU A 368 -12.22 -3.96 -14.73
CA GLU A 368 -12.14 -3.62 -13.31
C GLU A 368 -13.22 -2.59 -12.98
N LEU A 369 -14.31 -3.08 -12.39
CA LEU A 369 -15.50 -2.30 -12.05
C LEU A 369 -15.82 -2.36 -10.55
N ASP A 370 -14.84 -2.77 -9.74
CA ASP A 370 -15.02 -3.00 -8.31
C ASP A 370 -15.23 -1.71 -7.49
N ASN A 371 -15.73 -1.85 -6.26
CA ASN A 371 -16.03 -0.72 -5.36
C ASN A 371 -16.94 0.33 -5.99
N ASN A 372 -18.09 -0.11 -6.48
CA ASN A 372 -19.11 0.75 -7.08
C ASN A 372 -20.50 0.39 -6.53
N GLN A 373 -21.56 0.87 -7.19
CA GLN A 373 -22.96 0.61 -6.87
C GLN A 373 -23.68 -0.15 -7.99
N ILE A 374 -22.95 -0.90 -8.82
CA ILE A 374 -23.48 -1.60 -9.99
C ILE A 374 -24.45 -2.70 -9.54
N THR A 375 -25.61 -2.76 -10.20
CA THR A 375 -26.72 -3.68 -9.93
C THR A 375 -26.91 -4.66 -11.09
N GLY A 376 -27.92 -5.54 -10.98
CA GLY A 376 -28.29 -6.49 -12.03
C GLY A 376 -27.38 -7.72 -12.09
N ALA A 377 -27.58 -8.55 -13.10
CA ALA A 377 -26.81 -9.77 -13.29
C ALA A 377 -25.51 -9.51 -14.05
N ILE A 378 -24.52 -10.40 -13.87
CA ILE A 378 -23.35 -10.44 -14.74
C ILE A 378 -23.81 -10.92 -16.14
N PRO A 379 -23.62 -10.13 -17.22
CA PRO A 379 -24.09 -10.52 -18.55
C PRO A 379 -23.36 -11.76 -19.07
N GLY A 380 -24.10 -12.70 -19.66
CA GLY A 380 -23.52 -13.90 -20.27
C GLY A 380 -22.62 -13.59 -21.47
N GLU A 381 -22.84 -12.45 -22.12
CA GLU A 381 -22.08 -11.94 -23.26
C GLU A 381 -20.62 -11.61 -22.92
N LEU A 382 -20.27 -11.43 -21.63
CA LEU A 382 -18.87 -11.32 -21.21
C LEU A 382 -18.07 -12.58 -21.58
N GLY A 383 -18.72 -13.73 -21.72
CA GLY A 383 -18.11 -14.96 -22.22
C GLY A 383 -17.60 -14.88 -23.68
N ASN A 384 -17.96 -13.83 -24.43
CA ASN A 384 -17.41 -13.59 -25.77
C ASN A 384 -16.00 -12.99 -25.74
N LEU A 385 -15.54 -12.51 -24.57
CA LEU A 385 -14.26 -11.82 -24.39
C LEU A 385 -13.15 -12.83 -24.15
N THR A 386 -12.74 -13.54 -25.20
CA THR A 386 -11.78 -14.65 -25.10
C THR A 386 -10.38 -14.23 -24.68
N ASN A 387 -10.03 -12.95 -24.82
CA ASN A 387 -8.74 -12.38 -24.41
C ASN A 387 -8.73 -11.92 -22.95
N LEU A 388 -9.86 -11.98 -22.25
CA LEU A 388 -10.01 -11.48 -20.89
C LEU A 388 -9.10 -12.27 -19.93
N THR A 389 -8.24 -11.54 -19.21
CA THR A 389 -7.31 -12.05 -18.20
C THR A 389 -7.76 -11.69 -16.79
N ILE A 390 -8.32 -10.48 -16.60
CA ILE A 390 -8.75 -9.95 -15.31
C ILE A 390 -10.22 -9.53 -15.36
N LEU A 391 -11.00 -10.06 -14.40
CA LEU A 391 -12.39 -9.67 -14.16
C LEU A 391 -12.61 -9.36 -12.69
N PHE A 392 -12.59 -8.08 -12.34
CA PHE A 392 -12.86 -7.59 -10.98
C PHE A 392 -14.19 -6.83 -10.93
N LEU A 393 -15.15 -7.42 -10.23
CA LEU A 393 -16.50 -6.87 -10.03
C LEU A 393 -16.86 -6.79 -8.54
N TRP A 394 -15.89 -6.95 -7.65
CA TRP A 394 -16.11 -7.06 -6.21
C TRP A 394 -16.62 -5.75 -5.58
N GLN A 395 -17.27 -5.84 -4.41
CA GLN A 395 -17.86 -4.68 -3.72
C GLN A 395 -18.84 -3.90 -4.62
N ASN A 396 -19.89 -4.58 -5.08
CA ASN A 396 -20.99 -4.00 -5.84
C ASN A 396 -22.34 -4.53 -5.30
N LYS A 397 -23.43 -4.33 -6.06
CA LYS A 397 -24.78 -4.84 -5.76
C LYS A 397 -25.23 -5.86 -6.81
N LEU A 398 -24.30 -6.61 -7.40
CA LEU A 398 -24.60 -7.60 -8.43
C LEU A 398 -25.42 -8.76 -7.85
N GLU A 399 -26.36 -9.26 -8.63
CA GLU A 399 -27.27 -10.35 -8.27
C GLU A 399 -27.31 -11.43 -9.36
N GLY A 400 -28.17 -12.43 -9.19
CA GLY A 400 -28.27 -13.55 -10.12
C GLY A 400 -27.07 -14.51 -10.03
N ASN A 401 -26.96 -15.41 -11.01
CA ASN A 401 -25.92 -16.44 -11.02
C ASN A 401 -24.65 -15.94 -11.69
N ILE A 402 -23.52 -16.56 -11.35
CA ILE A 402 -22.30 -16.47 -12.16
C ILE A 402 -22.58 -17.19 -13.50
N PRO A 403 -22.49 -16.52 -14.67
CA PRO A 403 -22.79 -17.15 -15.95
C PRO A 403 -21.81 -18.28 -16.30
N ASP A 404 -22.33 -19.41 -16.77
CA ASP A 404 -21.49 -20.53 -17.23
C ASP A 404 -20.57 -20.11 -18.39
N SER A 405 -21.01 -19.16 -19.22
CA SER A 405 -20.23 -18.63 -20.35
C SER A 405 -18.91 -17.97 -19.95
N ILE A 406 -18.70 -17.61 -18.68
CA ILE A 406 -17.39 -17.12 -18.19
C ILE A 406 -16.28 -18.15 -18.44
N SER A 407 -16.58 -19.45 -18.49
CA SER A 407 -15.58 -20.47 -18.82
C SER A 407 -15.07 -20.40 -20.26
N ASN A 408 -15.75 -19.66 -21.15
CA ASN A 408 -15.28 -19.44 -22.52
C ASN A 408 -14.11 -18.45 -22.58
N CYS A 409 -13.90 -17.64 -21.53
CA CYS A 409 -12.75 -16.75 -21.39
C CYS A 409 -11.52 -17.56 -20.93
N TYR A 410 -11.00 -18.41 -21.81
CA TYR A 410 -9.92 -19.37 -21.51
C TYR A 410 -8.58 -18.74 -21.08
N ASN A 411 -8.43 -17.42 -21.25
CA ASN A 411 -7.27 -16.64 -20.81
C ASN A 411 -7.38 -16.08 -19.39
N LEU A 412 -8.52 -16.25 -18.70
CA LEU A 412 -8.73 -15.71 -17.36
C LEU A 412 -7.67 -16.19 -16.36
N GLU A 413 -7.05 -15.23 -15.69
CA GLU A 413 -6.05 -15.42 -14.65
C GLU A 413 -6.59 -15.06 -13.27
N ALA A 414 -7.43 -14.04 -13.19
CA ALA A 414 -7.99 -13.56 -11.93
C ALA A 414 -9.46 -13.16 -12.07
N VAL A 415 -10.30 -13.75 -11.21
CA VAL A 415 -11.72 -13.43 -11.09
C VAL A 415 -12.01 -13.07 -9.65
N ASP A 416 -12.47 -11.83 -9.42
CA ASP A 416 -12.95 -11.39 -8.11
C ASP A 416 -14.38 -10.84 -8.20
N LEU A 417 -15.31 -11.61 -7.64
CA LEU A 417 -16.74 -11.31 -7.58
C LEU A 417 -17.22 -11.10 -6.13
N SER A 418 -16.28 -10.92 -5.19
CA SER A 418 -16.55 -10.88 -3.75
C SER A 418 -17.46 -9.71 -3.35
N GLN A 419 -18.13 -9.83 -2.20
CA GLN A 419 -18.95 -8.73 -1.63
C GLN A 419 -20.03 -8.22 -2.61
N ASN A 420 -20.87 -9.14 -3.06
CA ASN A 420 -22.04 -8.88 -3.91
C ASN A 420 -23.25 -9.66 -3.36
N SER A 421 -24.34 -9.73 -4.13
CA SER A 421 -25.54 -10.52 -3.81
C SER A 421 -25.71 -11.74 -4.73
N LEU A 422 -24.61 -12.25 -5.32
CA LEU A 422 -24.65 -13.36 -6.29
C LEU A 422 -25.22 -14.64 -5.66
N THR A 423 -26.02 -15.37 -6.43
CA THR A 423 -26.72 -16.61 -6.05
C THR A 423 -26.32 -17.78 -6.96
N GLY A 424 -26.97 -18.94 -6.78
CA GLY A 424 -26.75 -20.12 -7.60
C GLY A 424 -25.43 -20.84 -7.30
N PRO A 425 -25.14 -21.93 -8.03
CA PRO A 425 -23.91 -22.69 -7.88
C PRO A 425 -22.71 -21.99 -8.50
N ILE A 426 -21.51 -22.39 -8.08
CA ILE A 426 -20.27 -22.05 -8.80
C ILE A 426 -20.25 -22.86 -10.12
N PRO A 427 -20.16 -22.21 -11.30
CA PRO A 427 -20.10 -22.91 -12.59
C PRO A 427 -18.97 -23.93 -12.65
N THR A 428 -19.26 -25.15 -13.07
CA THR A 428 -18.24 -26.22 -13.16
C THR A 428 -17.14 -25.87 -14.18
N GLY A 429 -17.53 -25.18 -15.27
CA GLY A 429 -16.62 -24.74 -16.33
C GLY A 429 -15.51 -23.81 -15.86
N ILE A 430 -15.71 -23.03 -14.78
CA ILE A 430 -14.68 -22.09 -14.28
C ILE A 430 -13.41 -22.84 -13.84
N PHE A 431 -13.55 -24.08 -13.36
CA PHE A 431 -12.42 -24.91 -12.94
C PHE A 431 -11.73 -25.64 -14.11
N GLN A 432 -12.22 -25.47 -15.34
CA GLN A 432 -11.53 -25.95 -16.54
C GLN A 432 -10.51 -24.94 -17.07
N LEU A 433 -10.58 -23.69 -16.59
CA LEU A 433 -9.68 -22.61 -16.97
C LEU A 433 -8.25 -22.94 -16.52
N LYS A 434 -7.33 -23.01 -17.49
CA LYS A 434 -5.95 -23.47 -17.26
C LYS A 434 -5.01 -22.35 -16.81
N LYS A 435 -5.40 -21.09 -16.93
CA LYS A 435 -4.62 -19.93 -16.46
C LYS A 435 -5.14 -19.32 -15.15
N LEU A 436 -6.26 -19.80 -14.63
CA LEU A 436 -6.93 -19.19 -13.48
C LEU A 436 -6.12 -19.40 -12.19
N ASN A 437 -5.49 -18.32 -11.73
CA ASN A 437 -4.66 -18.28 -10.55
C ASN A 437 -5.45 -17.86 -9.30
N LYS A 438 -6.41 -16.94 -9.45
CA LYS A 438 -7.18 -16.35 -8.35
C LYS A 438 -8.67 -16.46 -8.63
N LEU A 439 -9.39 -17.15 -7.74
CA LEU A 439 -10.85 -17.19 -7.74
C LEU A 439 -11.37 -16.71 -6.38
N LEU A 440 -11.95 -15.52 -6.36
CA LEU A 440 -12.41 -14.83 -5.16
C LEU A 440 -13.91 -14.57 -5.26
N LEU A 441 -14.68 -15.22 -4.41
CA LEU A 441 -16.15 -15.28 -4.43
C LEU A 441 -16.77 -15.00 -3.04
N LEU A 442 -15.97 -14.52 -2.10
CA LEU A 442 -16.36 -14.42 -0.69
C LEU A 442 -17.47 -13.39 -0.46
N SER A 443 -18.27 -13.56 0.59
CA SER A 443 -19.37 -12.65 0.96
C SER A 443 -20.39 -12.47 -0.17
N ASN A 444 -21.06 -13.56 -0.52
CA ASN A 444 -22.16 -13.62 -1.48
C ASN A 444 -23.28 -14.54 -0.95
N ASN A 445 -24.26 -14.87 -1.79
CA ASN A 445 -25.32 -15.83 -1.51
C ASN A 445 -25.18 -17.14 -2.31
N LEU A 446 -23.95 -17.50 -2.72
CA LEU A 446 -23.68 -18.69 -3.54
C LEU A 446 -24.10 -19.96 -2.80
N MET A 447 -24.66 -20.92 -3.54
CA MET A 447 -25.21 -22.16 -3.02
C MET A 447 -24.68 -23.38 -3.79
N GLY A 448 -25.22 -24.56 -3.53
CA GLY A 448 -24.75 -25.80 -4.16
C GLY A 448 -23.41 -26.26 -3.59
N ASN A 449 -22.81 -27.28 -4.22
CA ASN A 449 -21.58 -27.89 -3.75
C ASN A 449 -20.36 -27.29 -4.46
N ILE A 450 -19.18 -27.42 -3.87
CA ILE A 450 -17.92 -27.20 -4.58
C ILE A 450 -17.77 -28.33 -5.62
N PRO A 451 -17.71 -28.02 -6.94
CA PRO A 451 -17.61 -29.04 -7.97
C PRO A 451 -16.32 -29.87 -7.88
N PRO A 452 -16.36 -31.20 -8.08
CA PRO A 452 -15.16 -32.05 -8.18
C PRO A 452 -14.18 -31.60 -9.28
N GLU A 453 -14.67 -30.90 -10.31
CA GLU A 453 -13.87 -30.29 -11.38
C GLU A 453 -12.84 -29.30 -10.85
N ILE A 454 -12.95 -28.82 -9.60
CA ILE A 454 -11.91 -28.01 -8.95
C ILE A 454 -10.51 -28.62 -9.10
N GLY A 455 -10.38 -29.94 -9.08
CA GLY A 455 -9.09 -30.63 -9.28
C GLY A 455 -8.48 -30.46 -10.67
N ASN A 456 -9.24 -29.99 -11.67
CA ASN A 456 -8.77 -29.74 -13.03
C ASN A 456 -8.09 -28.37 -13.18
N CYS A 457 -8.26 -27.47 -12.21
CA CYS A 457 -7.73 -26.10 -12.23
C CYS A 457 -6.34 -26.04 -11.60
N SER A 458 -5.37 -26.75 -12.20
CA SER A 458 -4.03 -26.92 -11.62
C SER A 458 -3.23 -25.61 -11.44
N SER A 459 -3.63 -24.53 -12.08
CA SER A 459 -3.04 -23.19 -11.92
C SER A 459 -3.54 -22.44 -10.69
N LEU A 460 -4.61 -22.91 -10.03
CA LEU A 460 -5.23 -22.18 -8.93
C LEU A 460 -4.28 -22.03 -7.74
N ILE A 461 -3.98 -20.77 -7.38
CA ILE A 461 -3.11 -20.39 -6.26
C ILE A 461 -3.96 -19.93 -5.07
N ARG A 462 -5.05 -19.19 -5.33
CA ARG A 462 -5.89 -18.61 -4.28
C ARG A 462 -7.36 -18.88 -4.58
N PHE A 463 -8.03 -19.60 -3.69
CA PHE A 463 -9.46 -19.82 -3.73
C PHE A 463 -10.12 -19.32 -2.44
N ARG A 464 -11.03 -18.36 -2.59
CA ARG A 464 -11.82 -17.84 -1.47
C ARG A 464 -13.30 -17.89 -1.82
N ALA A 465 -14.08 -18.57 -1.00
CA ALA A 465 -15.54 -18.63 -1.12
C ALA A 465 -16.22 -18.52 0.24
N SER A 466 -15.55 -17.92 1.23
CA SER A 466 -16.08 -17.75 2.57
C SER A 466 -17.31 -16.85 2.63
N ASN A 467 -18.10 -16.97 3.69
CA ASN A 467 -19.34 -16.21 3.90
C ASN A 467 -20.31 -16.36 2.71
N ASN A 468 -20.73 -17.60 2.46
CA ASN A 468 -21.71 -17.97 1.43
C ASN A 468 -22.69 -19.02 2.00
N LYS A 469 -23.49 -19.66 1.15
CA LYS A 469 -24.43 -20.74 1.50
C LYS A 469 -24.03 -22.07 0.84
N ILE A 470 -22.74 -22.28 0.58
CA ILE A 470 -22.21 -23.49 -0.08
C ILE A 470 -22.44 -24.70 0.82
N THR A 471 -22.94 -25.78 0.23
CA THR A 471 -23.30 -27.04 0.90
C THR A 471 -22.40 -28.20 0.45
N GLY A 472 -22.66 -29.39 0.99
CA GLY A 472 -21.94 -30.60 0.60
C GLY A 472 -20.56 -30.72 1.25
N SER A 473 -19.80 -31.73 0.86
CA SER A 473 -18.47 -31.99 1.38
C SER A 473 -17.39 -31.29 0.56
N ILE A 474 -16.22 -31.07 1.18
CA ILE A 474 -15.01 -30.67 0.47
C ILE A 474 -14.62 -31.82 -0.49
N PRO A 475 -14.53 -31.58 -1.81
CA PRO A 475 -14.25 -32.64 -2.79
C PRO A 475 -12.81 -33.15 -2.64
N ILE A 476 -12.62 -34.47 -2.71
CA ILE A 476 -11.29 -35.12 -2.63
C ILE A 476 -10.34 -34.64 -3.73
N GLN A 477 -10.89 -34.25 -4.88
CA GLN A 477 -10.16 -33.74 -6.05
C GLN A 477 -9.44 -32.42 -5.76
N LEU A 478 -9.81 -31.69 -4.70
CA LEU A 478 -9.08 -30.50 -4.25
C LEU A 478 -7.61 -30.82 -3.96
N GLY A 479 -7.32 -32.04 -3.49
CA GLY A 479 -5.96 -32.53 -3.26
C GLY A 479 -5.06 -32.55 -4.49
N SER A 480 -5.62 -32.48 -5.70
CA SER A 480 -4.84 -32.40 -6.95
C SER A 480 -4.20 -31.03 -7.17
N LEU A 481 -4.61 -30.00 -6.42
CA LEU A 481 -4.17 -28.62 -6.60
C LEU A 481 -2.83 -28.34 -5.89
N GLN A 482 -1.73 -28.69 -6.56
CA GLN A 482 -0.38 -28.56 -5.98
C GLN A 482 0.07 -27.10 -5.82
N ASN A 483 -0.43 -26.19 -6.66
CA ASN A 483 -0.12 -24.75 -6.61
C ASN A 483 -0.98 -23.98 -5.59
N LEU A 484 -2.02 -24.60 -5.04
CA LEU A 484 -2.93 -23.94 -4.13
C LEU A 484 -2.19 -23.53 -2.86
N ASN A 485 -2.16 -22.23 -2.62
CA ASN A 485 -1.46 -21.60 -1.52
C ASN A 485 -2.41 -21.10 -0.43
N PHE A 486 -3.60 -20.63 -0.83
CA PHE A 486 -4.55 -20.02 0.08
C PHE A 486 -5.97 -20.52 -0.22
N LEU A 487 -6.55 -21.22 0.77
CA LEU A 487 -7.90 -21.76 0.72
C LEU A 487 -8.73 -21.21 1.87
N ASP A 488 -9.83 -20.54 1.55
CA ASP A 488 -10.75 -19.93 2.51
C ASP A 488 -12.20 -20.27 2.15
N LEU A 489 -12.79 -21.18 2.94
CA LEU A 489 -14.16 -21.67 2.80
C LEU A 489 -14.99 -21.42 4.07
N GLY A 490 -14.50 -20.58 4.98
CA GLY A 490 -15.14 -20.31 6.27
C GLY A 490 -16.55 -19.72 6.14
N SER A 491 -17.37 -19.83 7.18
CA SER A 491 -18.74 -19.30 7.21
C SER A 491 -19.60 -19.78 6.04
N ASN A 492 -19.79 -21.10 5.91
CA ASN A 492 -20.62 -21.75 4.90
C ASN A 492 -21.53 -22.82 5.54
N ARG A 493 -22.11 -23.71 4.72
CA ARG A 493 -22.93 -24.85 5.16
C ARG A 493 -22.28 -26.19 4.78
N LEU A 494 -20.95 -26.24 4.74
CA LEU A 494 -20.20 -27.44 4.37
C LEU A 494 -20.41 -28.54 5.43
N THR A 495 -20.54 -29.78 4.97
CA THR A 495 -20.73 -30.97 5.78
C THR A 495 -19.67 -32.03 5.46
N GLY A 496 -19.78 -33.24 6.02
CA GLY A 496 -18.82 -34.31 5.78
C GLY A 496 -17.58 -34.16 6.64
N PHE A 497 -16.40 -34.44 6.07
CA PHE A 497 -15.12 -34.45 6.76
C PHE A 497 -14.03 -33.76 5.92
N ILE A 498 -12.91 -33.40 6.55
CA ILE A 498 -11.73 -32.89 5.84
C ILE A 498 -11.04 -34.09 5.14
N PRO A 499 -10.94 -34.12 3.80
CA PRO A 499 -10.41 -35.27 3.07
C PRO A 499 -8.90 -35.45 3.31
N GLN A 500 -8.43 -36.71 3.36
CA GLN A 500 -7.00 -37.00 3.55
C GLN A 500 -6.16 -36.50 2.37
N GLU A 501 -6.77 -36.43 1.19
CA GLU A 501 -6.20 -35.96 -0.07
C GLU A 501 -5.82 -34.48 -0.01
N ILE A 502 -6.33 -33.68 0.93
CA ILE A 502 -5.91 -32.28 1.11
C ILE A 502 -4.39 -32.13 1.28
N SER A 503 -3.73 -33.18 1.78
CA SER A 503 -2.27 -33.28 1.88
C SER A 503 -1.53 -33.21 0.53
N GLY A 504 -2.24 -33.35 -0.60
CA GLY A 504 -1.71 -33.14 -1.95
C GLY A 504 -1.49 -31.66 -2.31
N CYS A 505 -2.13 -30.72 -1.62
CA CYS A 505 -1.92 -29.27 -1.77
C CYS A 505 -0.62 -28.81 -1.10
N ARG A 506 0.52 -29.25 -1.61
CA ARG A 506 1.84 -29.10 -0.95
C ARG A 506 2.26 -27.65 -0.66
N ASN A 507 1.76 -26.69 -1.43
CA ASN A 507 2.08 -25.26 -1.28
C ASN A 507 1.11 -24.50 -0.35
N LEU A 508 0.17 -25.20 0.29
CA LEU A 508 -0.84 -24.58 1.14
C LEU A 508 -0.19 -23.94 2.37
N THR A 509 -0.41 -22.64 2.53
CA THR A 509 0.06 -21.83 3.68
C THR A 509 -1.10 -21.34 4.53
N PHE A 510 -2.27 -21.13 3.93
CA PHE A 510 -3.46 -20.65 4.60
C PHE A 510 -4.63 -21.58 4.32
N LEU A 511 -5.22 -22.11 5.39
CA LEU A 511 -6.37 -22.99 5.34
C LEU A 511 -7.42 -22.59 6.38
N ASP A 512 -8.54 -22.06 5.90
CA ASP A 512 -9.65 -21.63 6.74
C ASP A 512 -10.96 -22.32 6.35
N LEU A 513 -11.53 -23.07 7.29
CA LEU A 513 -12.79 -23.79 7.17
C LEU A 513 -13.76 -23.44 8.33
N HIS A 514 -13.54 -22.33 9.05
CA HIS A 514 -14.31 -21.99 10.26
C HIS A 514 -15.82 -21.89 10.01
N SER A 515 -16.65 -21.98 11.05
CA SER A 515 -18.11 -21.77 10.99
C SER A 515 -18.79 -22.56 9.86
N ASN A 516 -18.67 -23.88 9.92
CA ASN A 516 -19.32 -24.83 9.02
C ASN A 516 -19.96 -25.97 9.84
N SER A 517 -20.41 -27.03 9.18
CA SER A 517 -20.92 -28.26 9.81
C SER A 517 -20.02 -29.46 9.50
N ILE A 518 -18.71 -29.23 9.39
CA ILE A 518 -17.72 -30.28 9.12
C ILE A 518 -17.53 -31.12 10.38
N GLY A 519 -17.64 -32.44 10.25
CA GLY A 519 -17.44 -33.41 11.32
C GLY A 519 -16.32 -34.40 11.01
N GLY A 520 -16.39 -35.57 11.65
CA GLY A 520 -15.34 -36.58 11.56
C GLY A 520 -14.09 -36.20 12.35
N THR A 521 -12.98 -36.90 12.08
CA THR A 521 -11.71 -36.67 12.77
C THR A 521 -10.75 -35.84 11.94
N LEU A 522 -9.80 -35.16 12.59
CA LEU A 522 -8.75 -34.42 11.91
C LEU A 522 -7.84 -35.39 11.13
N PRO A 523 -7.61 -35.18 9.81
CA PRO A 523 -6.85 -36.12 9.00
C PRO A 523 -5.38 -36.15 9.41
N LEU A 524 -4.83 -37.34 9.69
CA LEU A 524 -3.42 -37.52 10.02
C LEU A 524 -2.48 -36.99 8.91
N SER A 525 -2.95 -37.03 7.65
CA SER A 525 -2.20 -36.52 6.50
C SER A 525 -1.96 -35.01 6.54
N LEU A 526 -2.69 -34.25 7.36
CA LEU A 526 -2.49 -32.81 7.52
C LEU A 526 -1.04 -32.46 7.90
N SER A 527 -0.40 -33.35 8.68
CA SER A 527 1.02 -33.25 9.08
C SER A 527 2.01 -33.20 7.90
N LYS A 528 1.60 -33.58 6.69
CA LYS A 528 2.41 -33.48 5.47
C LYS A 528 2.48 -32.06 4.90
N LEU A 529 1.56 -31.19 5.28
CA LEU A 529 1.49 -29.81 4.79
C LEU A 529 2.41 -28.89 5.61
N ILE A 530 3.71 -29.16 5.55
CA ILE A 530 4.75 -28.47 6.35
C ILE A 530 4.86 -26.96 6.09
N SER A 531 4.28 -26.49 4.98
CA SER A 531 4.21 -25.08 4.59
C SER A 531 3.05 -24.33 5.26
N LEU A 532 2.12 -25.02 5.95
CA LEU A 532 0.98 -24.38 6.61
C LEU A 532 1.46 -23.39 7.68
N GLN A 533 0.95 -22.17 7.58
CA GLN A 533 1.20 -21.07 8.50
C GLN A 533 -0.07 -20.70 9.28
N PHE A 534 -1.24 -20.80 8.65
CA PHE A 534 -2.54 -20.47 9.23
C PHE A 534 -3.52 -21.62 9.06
N VAL A 535 -4.10 -22.06 10.18
CA VAL A 535 -5.17 -23.05 10.21
C VAL A 535 -6.29 -22.55 11.11
N ASP A 536 -7.49 -22.41 10.55
CA ASP A 536 -8.71 -22.16 11.32
C ASP A 536 -9.80 -23.17 10.95
N PHE A 537 -10.14 -24.04 11.90
CA PHE A 537 -11.22 -25.01 11.82
C PHE A 537 -12.29 -24.75 12.90
N SER A 538 -12.31 -23.56 13.48
CA SER A 538 -13.21 -23.26 14.59
C SER A 538 -14.68 -23.33 14.21
N ASP A 539 -15.55 -23.49 15.22
CA ASP A 539 -17.01 -23.49 15.04
C ASP A 539 -17.49 -24.54 14.02
N ASN A 540 -17.16 -25.80 14.31
CA ASN A 540 -17.50 -26.97 13.50
C ASN A 540 -17.93 -28.15 14.41
N LEU A 541 -18.10 -29.34 13.82
CA LEU A 541 -18.49 -30.57 14.51
C LEU A 541 -17.35 -31.58 14.60
N ILE A 542 -16.09 -31.15 14.43
CA ILE A 542 -14.93 -32.04 14.37
C ILE A 542 -14.71 -32.71 15.73
N GLU A 543 -14.48 -34.02 15.72
CA GLU A 543 -14.34 -34.86 16.90
C GLU A 543 -13.04 -35.69 16.86
N GLY A 544 -12.88 -36.60 17.82
CA GLY A 544 -11.68 -37.40 18.00
C GLY A 544 -10.61 -36.68 18.83
N THR A 545 -9.38 -37.19 18.77
CA THR A 545 -8.24 -36.66 19.54
C THR A 545 -7.32 -35.81 18.66
N LEU A 546 -6.60 -34.87 19.29
CA LEU A 546 -5.54 -34.14 18.62
C LEU A 546 -4.31 -35.05 18.47
N SER A 547 -3.91 -35.33 17.23
CA SER A 547 -2.77 -36.20 16.93
C SER A 547 -1.43 -35.52 17.26
N SER A 548 -0.46 -36.29 17.76
CA SER A 548 0.92 -35.84 17.96
C SER A 548 1.60 -35.38 16.66
N SER A 549 1.11 -35.86 15.51
CA SER A 549 1.61 -35.44 14.19
C SER A 549 1.40 -33.95 13.87
N LEU A 550 0.55 -33.23 14.63
CA LEU A 550 0.43 -31.77 14.51
C LEU A 550 1.75 -31.05 14.84
N GLY A 551 2.59 -31.62 15.70
CA GLY A 551 3.92 -31.08 16.01
C GLY A 551 4.87 -31.02 14.82
N SER A 552 4.56 -31.72 13.72
CA SER A 552 5.35 -31.68 12.48
C SER A 552 5.14 -30.41 11.66
N LEU A 553 4.10 -29.62 11.95
CA LEU A 553 3.77 -28.38 11.24
C LEU A 553 4.66 -27.21 11.69
N SER A 554 5.95 -27.31 11.39
CA SER A 554 6.99 -26.37 11.84
C SER A 554 6.82 -24.92 11.35
N SER A 555 6.05 -24.69 10.28
CA SER A 555 5.74 -23.35 9.77
C SER A 555 4.53 -22.70 10.41
N LEU A 556 3.78 -23.41 11.27
CA LEU A 556 2.50 -22.98 11.78
C LEU A 556 2.66 -21.79 12.73
N THR A 557 1.94 -20.70 12.42
CA THR A 557 1.91 -19.46 13.20
C THR A 557 0.60 -19.28 13.96
N LYS A 558 -0.54 -19.71 13.38
CA LYS A 558 -1.85 -19.62 14.01
C LYS A 558 -2.60 -20.94 13.86
N LEU A 559 -3.06 -21.48 14.99
CA LEU A 559 -3.89 -22.67 15.06
C LEU A 559 -5.16 -22.37 15.85
N VAL A 560 -6.30 -22.36 15.16
CA VAL A 560 -7.61 -22.07 15.75
C VAL A 560 -8.52 -23.27 15.56
N LEU A 561 -8.80 -23.98 16.65
CA LEU A 561 -9.64 -25.20 16.69
C LEU A 561 -10.82 -25.05 17.64
N GLY A 562 -11.10 -23.82 18.09
CA GLY A 562 -12.12 -23.55 19.10
C GLY A 562 -13.54 -23.95 18.66
N LYS A 563 -14.46 -24.17 19.60
CA LYS A 563 -15.87 -24.53 19.33
C LYS A 563 -16.02 -25.77 18.44
N ASN A 564 -15.43 -26.88 18.88
CA ASN A 564 -15.54 -28.18 18.22
C ASN A 564 -15.91 -29.26 19.26
N ARG A 565 -15.69 -30.53 18.92
CA ARG A 565 -15.92 -31.70 19.79
C ARG A 565 -14.63 -32.48 20.04
N PHE A 566 -13.46 -31.84 19.91
CA PHE A 566 -12.17 -32.49 20.18
C PHE A 566 -12.10 -32.99 21.63
N SER A 567 -11.51 -34.16 21.82
CA SER A 567 -11.45 -34.88 23.09
C SER A 567 -10.05 -35.44 23.35
N GLY A 568 -9.83 -36.05 24.52
CA GLY A 568 -8.52 -36.54 24.92
C GLY A 568 -7.57 -35.42 25.37
N SER A 569 -6.30 -35.74 25.53
CA SER A 569 -5.28 -34.80 25.99
C SER A 569 -4.72 -33.93 24.87
N ILE A 570 -4.21 -32.75 25.23
CA ILE A 570 -3.41 -31.92 24.34
C ILE A 570 -2.05 -32.64 24.12
N PRO A 571 -1.63 -32.94 22.88
CA PRO A 571 -0.39 -33.65 22.62
C PRO A 571 0.84 -32.79 22.95
N THR A 572 1.84 -33.39 23.58
CA THR A 572 3.09 -32.72 23.96
C THR A 572 3.88 -32.19 22.76
N GLU A 573 3.74 -32.84 21.61
CA GLU A 573 4.42 -32.51 20.36
C GLU A 573 3.97 -31.17 19.77
N LEU A 574 2.83 -30.59 20.19
CA LEU A 574 2.46 -29.22 19.80
C LEU A 574 3.51 -28.20 20.27
N GLY A 575 4.26 -28.50 21.33
CA GLY A 575 5.43 -27.73 21.75
C GLY A 575 6.52 -27.60 20.70
N SER A 576 6.56 -28.48 19.70
CA SER A 576 7.53 -28.44 18.60
C SER A 576 7.20 -27.41 17.52
N CYS A 577 5.99 -26.83 17.53
CA CYS A 577 5.57 -25.77 16.61
C CYS A 577 6.21 -24.43 17.01
N SER A 578 7.53 -24.31 16.79
CA SER A 578 8.35 -23.19 17.27
C SER A 578 7.93 -21.79 16.79
N LYS A 579 7.20 -21.69 15.67
CA LYS A 579 6.68 -20.43 15.11
C LYS A 579 5.25 -20.08 15.57
N LEU A 580 4.63 -20.90 16.41
CA LEU A 580 3.23 -20.73 16.81
C LEU A 580 3.07 -19.50 17.69
N GLN A 581 2.32 -18.51 17.20
CA GLN A 581 2.02 -17.24 17.84
C GLN A 581 0.64 -17.21 18.51
N LEU A 582 -0.32 -17.95 17.93
CA LEU A 582 -1.69 -18.04 18.43
C LEU A 582 -2.13 -19.50 18.47
N LEU A 583 -2.62 -19.94 19.63
CA LEU A 583 -3.24 -21.24 19.83
C LEU A 583 -4.60 -21.08 20.50
N ASP A 584 -5.67 -21.43 19.80
CA ASP A 584 -7.03 -21.47 20.34
C ASP A 584 -7.60 -22.90 20.26
N LEU A 585 -7.80 -23.51 21.43
CA LEU A 585 -8.40 -24.82 21.64
C LEU A 585 -9.73 -24.72 22.41
N SER A 586 -10.29 -23.52 22.53
CA SER A 586 -11.40 -23.24 23.43
C SER A 586 -12.69 -23.97 23.07
N SER A 587 -13.61 -24.13 24.01
CA SER A 587 -14.95 -24.71 23.76
C SER A 587 -14.88 -26.08 23.07
N ASN A 588 -14.14 -27.00 23.68
CA ASN A 588 -13.98 -28.39 23.24
C ASN A 588 -14.26 -29.35 24.44
N LYS A 589 -13.90 -30.63 24.29
CA LYS A 589 -13.99 -31.66 25.33
C LYS A 589 -12.60 -32.17 25.74
N LEU A 590 -11.57 -31.32 25.65
CA LEU A 590 -10.20 -31.69 25.98
C LEU A 590 -10.06 -31.97 27.47
N MET A 591 -9.27 -32.99 27.81
CA MET A 591 -9.11 -33.54 29.15
C MET A 591 -7.62 -33.64 29.52
N GLY A 592 -7.34 -34.00 30.78
CA GLY A 592 -5.97 -34.20 31.25
C GLY A 592 -5.24 -32.88 31.51
N ASN A 593 -3.93 -32.96 31.69
CA ASN A 593 -3.12 -31.82 32.11
C ASN A 593 -2.68 -30.96 30.92
N ILE A 594 -2.44 -29.67 31.18
CA ILE A 594 -1.81 -28.77 30.21
C ILE A 594 -0.35 -29.23 30.00
N PRO A 595 0.10 -29.50 28.75
CA PRO A 595 1.48 -29.91 28.51
C PRO A 595 2.49 -28.81 28.82
N ALA A 596 3.49 -29.12 29.64
CA ALA A 596 4.64 -28.26 29.94
C ALA A 596 5.38 -27.75 28.68
N THR A 597 5.37 -28.54 27.61
CA THR A 597 6.02 -28.20 26.34
C THR A 597 5.42 -26.97 25.66
N LEU A 598 4.16 -26.61 25.94
CA LEU A 598 3.56 -25.36 25.44
C LEU A 598 4.24 -24.12 26.01
N GLY A 599 4.71 -24.18 27.25
CA GLY A 599 5.48 -23.10 27.88
C GLY A 599 6.84 -22.85 27.23
N LYS A 600 7.30 -23.78 26.38
CA LYS A 600 8.59 -23.71 25.68
C LYS A 600 8.49 -23.16 24.26
N ILE A 601 7.32 -22.69 23.81
CA ILE A 601 7.15 -22.10 22.49
C ILE A 601 7.44 -20.59 22.57
N PRO A 602 8.62 -20.11 22.14
CA PRO A 602 9.02 -18.71 22.34
C PRO A 602 8.23 -17.72 21.47
N ALA A 603 7.55 -18.23 20.44
CA ALA A 603 6.76 -17.42 19.52
C ALA A 603 5.34 -17.14 20.03
N LEU A 604 4.85 -17.81 21.10
CA LEU A 604 3.49 -17.63 21.63
C LEU A 604 3.32 -16.24 22.26
N GLU A 605 3.03 -15.26 21.41
CA GLU A 605 2.92 -13.85 21.79
C GLU A 605 1.49 -13.31 21.71
N ILE A 606 0.65 -13.83 20.78
CA ILE A 606 -0.66 -13.24 20.51
C ILE A 606 -1.69 -13.74 21.52
N ALA A 607 -1.96 -15.06 21.54
CA ALA A 607 -2.97 -15.62 22.43
C ALA A 607 -2.78 -17.13 22.64
N LEU A 608 -3.04 -17.55 23.88
CA LEU A 608 -3.22 -18.95 24.25
C LEU A 608 -4.60 -19.08 24.91
N ASN A 609 -5.54 -19.70 24.20
CA ASN A 609 -6.91 -19.87 24.66
C ASN A 609 -7.24 -21.36 24.75
N MET A 610 -7.46 -21.85 25.96
CA MET A 610 -7.85 -23.23 26.26
C MET A 610 -9.14 -23.29 27.09
N SER A 611 -9.89 -22.18 27.10
CA SER A 611 -11.09 -22.04 27.90
C SER A 611 -12.21 -23.02 27.52
N TRP A 612 -13.18 -23.26 28.40
CA TRP A 612 -14.33 -24.12 28.13
C TRP A 612 -13.93 -25.54 27.68
N ASN A 613 -13.13 -26.20 28.52
CA ASN A 613 -12.72 -27.59 28.34
C ASN A 613 -12.87 -28.37 29.67
N GLN A 614 -12.30 -29.56 29.77
CA GLN A 614 -12.28 -30.40 30.96
C GLN A 614 -10.84 -30.62 31.44
N LEU A 615 -9.97 -29.63 31.27
CA LEU A 615 -8.56 -29.71 31.64
C LEU A 615 -8.40 -29.75 33.16
N THR A 616 -7.47 -30.57 33.64
CA THR A 616 -7.18 -30.83 35.05
C THR A 616 -5.71 -30.53 35.36
N GLY A 617 -5.30 -30.70 36.62
CA GLY A 617 -3.92 -30.48 37.03
C GLY A 617 -3.60 -28.99 37.23
N GLU A 618 -2.31 -28.70 37.41
CA GLU A 618 -1.81 -27.35 37.71
C GLU A 618 -1.33 -26.63 36.43
N ILE A 619 -1.15 -25.31 36.53
CA ILE A 619 -0.48 -24.53 35.48
C ILE A 619 1.01 -24.93 35.46
N PRO A 620 1.57 -25.43 34.35
CA PRO A 620 2.97 -25.85 34.28
C PRO A 620 3.95 -24.73 34.66
N GLU A 621 5.05 -25.07 35.35
CA GLU A 621 6.09 -24.10 35.73
C GLU A 621 6.70 -23.43 34.50
N GLU A 622 6.81 -24.16 33.38
CA GLU A 622 7.34 -23.65 32.11
C GLU A 622 6.54 -22.48 31.53
N PHE A 623 5.29 -22.26 31.96
CA PHE A 623 4.53 -21.08 31.53
C PHE A 623 5.19 -19.78 31.98
N THR A 624 6.05 -19.80 33.00
CA THR A 624 6.89 -18.65 33.38
C THR A 624 7.77 -18.14 32.22
N SER A 625 8.07 -18.99 31.23
CA SER A 625 8.89 -18.66 30.06
C SER A 625 8.10 -18.03 28.91
N LEU A 626 6.76 -17.94 28.99
CA LEU A 626 5.90 -17.30 28.00
C LEU A 626 5.90 -15.77 28.14
N ASP A 627 7.08 -15.18 28.28
CA ASP A 627 7.29 -13.78 28.62
C ASP A 627 6.66 -12.78 27.62
N LYS A 628 6.49 -13.17 26.35
CA LYS A 628 5.84 -12.38 25.29
C LYS A 628 4.33 -12.52 25.22
N LEU A 629 3.71 -13.45 25.93
CA LEU A 629 2.29 -13.78 25.77
C LEU A 629 1.38 -12.62 26.19
N ALA A 630 0.51 -12.19 25.27
CA ALA A 630 -0.42 -11.09 25.51
C ALA A 630 -1.76 -11.52 26.12
N ILE A 631 -2.30 -12.66 25.69
CA ILE A 631 -3.63 -13.13 26.07
C ILE A 631 -3.54 -14.57 26.55
N LEU A 632 -3.99 -14.83 27.78
CA LEU A 632 -4.16 -16.16 28.33
C LEU A 632 -5.59 -16.33 28.83
N ASP A 633 -6.34 -17.25 28.21
CA ASP A 633 -7.66 -17.66 28.69
C ASP A 633 -7.70 -19.16 28.93
N ILE A 634 -7.79 -19.53 30.20
CA ILE A 634 -7.90 -20.92 30.68
C ILE A 634 -9.17 -21.11 31.52
N SER A 635 -10.13 -20.19 31.38
CA SER A 635 -11.38 -20.20 32.15
C SER A 635 -12.27 -21.40 31.83
N HIS A 636 -13.22 -21.71 32.71
CA HIS A 636 -14.16 -22.82 32.54
C HIS A 636 -13.46 -24.17 32.29
N ASN A 637 -12.63 -24.56 33.25
CA ASN A 637 -11.91 -25.84 33.29
C ASN A 637 -11.97 -26.43 34.72
N GLN A 638 -11.17 -27.47 35.00
CA GLN A 638 -11.04 -28.11 36.32
C GLN A 638 -9.61 -27.98 36.87
N LEU A 639 -8.92 -26.89 36.53
CA LEU A 639 -7.53 -26.66 36.92
C LEU A 639 -7.42 -26.39 38.42
N VAL A 640 -6.32 -26.85 39.02
CA VAL A 640 -6.00 -26.74 40.45
C VAL A 640 -4.63 -26.06 40.64
N GLY A 641 -4.16 -25.97 41.88
CA GLY A 641 -2.90 -25.29 42.22
C GLY A 641 -3.08 -23.79 42.42
N ASP A 642 -1.96 -23.06 42.43
CA ASP A 642 -1.93 -21.60 42.57
C ASP A 642 -1.59 -20.90 41.24
N LEU A 643 -1.55 -19.56 41.27
CA LEU A 643 -1.30 -18.72 40.09
C LEU A 643 0.14 -18.15 40.05
N GLN A 644 1.07 -18.64 40.89
CA GLN A 644 2.41 -18.05 41.03
C GLN A 644 3.23 -18.16 39.75
N ASN A 645 3.05 -19.24 38.97
CA ASN A 645 3.73 -19.44 37.68
C ASN A 645 3.38 -18.37 36.62
N LEU A 646 2.31 -17.59 36.83
CA LEU A 646 1.92 -16.48 35.95
C LEU A 646 2.43 -15.11 36.43
N ALA A 647 3.01 -15.03 37.63
CA ALA A 647 3.43 -13.76 38.24
C ALA A 647 4.51 -13.03 37.41
N GLY A 648 5.38 -13.79 36.74
CA GLY A 648 6.50 -13.30 35.94
C GLY A 648 6.14 -12.81 34.53
N LEU A 649 4.89 -12.95 34.09
CA LEU A 649 4.48 -12.63 32.72
C LEU A 649 4.21 -11.14 32.53
N GLN A 650 5.25 -10.39 32.18
CA GLN A 650 5.21 -8.92 32.13
C GLN A 650 4.40 -8.36 30.94
N ASN A 651 4.32 -9.10 29.83
CA ASN A 651 3.59 -8.67 28.62
C ASN A 651 2.12 -9.12 28.58
N LEU A 652 1.66 -9.83 29.63
CA LEU A 652 0.29 -10.28 29.73
C LEU A 652 -0.65 -9.09 29.90
N VAL A 653 -1.67 -9.05 29.05
CA VAL A 653 -2.66 -7.96 29.01
C VAL A 653 -4.04 -8.44 29.37
N LEU A 654 -4.42 -9.63 28.92
CA LEU A 654 -5.68 -10.26 29.28
C LEU A 654 -5.38 -11.61 29.92
N LEU A 655 -5.84 -11.77 31.15
CA LEU A 655 -5.86 -13.05 31.84
C LEU A 655 -7.30 -13.37 32.22
N ASN A 656 -7.76 -14.58 31.92
CA ASN A 656 -9.01 -15.12 32.41
C ASN A 656 -8.80 -16.55 32.92
N VAL A 657 -8.94 -16.73 34.23
CA VAL A 657 -8.80 -18.01 34.94
C VAL A 657 -10.09 -18.40 35.66
N SER A 658 -11.19 -17.70 35.36
CA SER A 658 -12.46 -17.87 36.04
C SER A 658 -13.03 -19.28 35.86
N HIS A 659 -13.87 -19.72 36.79
CA HIS A 659 -14.54 -21.02 36.77
C HIS A 659 -13.55 -22.19 36.65
N ASN A 660 -12.64 -22.26 37.60
CA ASN A 660 -11.70 -23.36 37.83
C ASN A 660 -11.73 -23.78 39.31
N ASN A 661 -10.78 -24.59 39.75
CA ASN A 661 -10.59 -24.97 41.14
C ASN A 661 -9.24 -24.48 41.70
N PHE A 662 -8.78 -23.31 41.23
CA PHE A 662 -7.56 -22.69 41.73
C PHE A 662 -7.69 -22.29 43.20
N SER A 663 -6.56 -22.30 43.89
CA SER A 663 -6.47 -22.05 45.32
C SER A 663 -5.22 -21.24 45.66
N GLY A 664 -5.14 -20.79 46.91
CA GLY A 664 -3.97 -20.04 47.37
C GLY A 664 -4.04 -18.55 47.02
N ARG A 665 -2.91 -17.87 47.21
CA ARG A 665 -2.84 -16.41 47.13
C ARG A 665 -2.64 -15.96 45.69
N VAL A 666 -3.42 -14.96 45.26
CA VAL A 666 -3.19 -14.28 43.97
C VAL A 666 -1.82 -13.58 44.03
N PRO A 667 -0.98 -13.70 42.98
CA PRO A 667 0.32 -13.01 42.93
C PRO A 667 0.20 -11.52 43.20
N ASP A 668 1.07 -11.01 44.07
CA ASP A 668 1.08 -9.59 44.43
C ASP A 668 1.91 -8.79 43.41
N THR A 669 1.38 -8.70 42.19
CA THR A 669 1.96 -7.88 41.13
C THR A 669 0.94 -6.85 40.67
N PRO A 670 1.36 -5.66 40.20
CA PRO A 670 0.38 -4.66 39.83
C PRO A 670 -0.38 -4.95 38.52
N PHE A 671 -0.11 -6.09 37.86
CA PHE A 671 -1.02 -6.66 36.86
C PHE A 671 -2.21 -7.33 37.55
N PHE A 672 -1.95 -8.25 38.47
CA PHE A 672 -2.99 -8.97 39.22
C PHE A 672 -3.85 -8.05 40.11
N SER A 673 -3.28 -6.96 40.63
CA SER A 673 -4.05 -5.96 41.39
C SER A 673 -5.05 -5.18 40.53
N LYS A 674 -4.82 -5.11 39.20
CA LYS A 674 -5.69 -4.44 38.22
C LYS A 674 -6.61 -5.40 37.48
N LEU A 675 -6.50 -6.71 37.72
CA LEU A 675 -7.37 -7.69 37.08
C LEU A 675 -8.83 -7.49 37.52
N PRO A 676 -9.78 -7.51 36.58
CA PRO A 676 -11.18 -7.43 36.94
C PRO A 676 -11.59 -8.70 37.69
N LEU A 677 -12.37 -8.57 38.76
CA LEU A 677 -12.73 -9.69 39.64
C LEU A 677 -13.45 -10.83 38.90
N ASN A 678 -14.13 -10.53 37.79
CA ASN A 678 -14.75 -11.53 36.93
C ASN A 678 -13.74 -12.52 36.32
N ALA A 679 -12.48 -12.10 36.09
CA ALA A 679 -11.41 -12.95 35.57
C ALA A 679 -10.95 -14.02 36.58
N LEU A 680 -11.25 -13.84 37.87
CA LEU A 680 -10.92 -14.78 38.96
C LEU A 680 -12.16 -15.51 39.51
N ALA A 681 -13.36 -15.09 39.11
CA ALA A 681 -14.63 -15.57 39.63
C ALA A 681 -14.77 -17.10 39.49
N GLY A 682 -15.55 -17.73 40.36
CA GLY A 682 -15.77 -19.18 40.31
C GLY A 682 -14.63 -20.04 40.85
N ASN A 683 -13.58 -19.45 41.44
CA ASN A 683 -12.52 -20.13 42.18
C ASN A 683 -12.66 -19.85 43.68
N PRO A 684 -13.35 -20.69 44.47
CA PRO A 684 -13.73 -20.37 45.85
C PRO A 684 -12.56 -20.33 46.84
N SER A 685 -11.42 -20.96 46.48
CA SER A 685 -10.27 -21.13 47.36
C SER A 685 -9.14 -20.11 47.11
N ILE A 686 -9.37 -19.12 46.23
CA ILE A 686 -8.43 -18.01 45.99
C ILE A 686 -8.59 -16.92 47.06
N CYS A 687 -7.47 -16.40 47.57
CA CYS A 687 -7.44 -15.30 48.55
C CYS A 687 -6.60 -14.10 48.08
N PHE A 688 -6.96 -12.89 48.55
CA PHE A 688 -6.31 -11.61 48.23
C PHE A 688 -5.52 -11.05 49.43
N SER A 689 -4.52 -10.21 49.17
CA SER A 689 -3.76 -9.47 50.19
C SER A 689 -4.70 -8.59 51.04
N GLY A 690 -5.19 -9.13 52.15
CA GLY A 690 -6.14 -8.47 53.06
C GLY A 690 -7.06 -9.41 53.85
N ASN A 691 -7.28 -10.64 53.36
CA ASN A 691 -8.00 -11.70 54.09
C ASN A 691 -7.06 -12.87 54.41
N GLN A 692 -7.10 -13.36 55.65
CA GLN A 692 -6.33 -14.53 56.07
C GLN A 692 -6.70 -15.74 55.21
N CYS A 693 -5.75 -16.24 54.41
CA CYS A 693 -5.87 -17.51 53.73
C CYS A 693 -5.89 -18.61 54.81
N PHE A 694 -7.07 -19.08 55.22
CA PHE A 694 -7.15 -20.19 56.16
C PHE A 694 -6.62 -21.44 55.46
N ALA A 695 -5.44 -21.89 55.87
CA ALA A 695 -4.97 -23.23 55.59
C ALA A 695 -5.98 -24.22 56.17
N TYR A 696 -6.53 -25.09 55.33
CA TYR A 696 -7.49 -26.12 55.74
C TYR A 696 -6.70 -27.27 56.39
N ASP A 697 -6.35 -27.10 57.67
CA ASP A 697 -5.92 -28.24 58.48
C ASP A 697 -7.16 -29.04 58.90
N GLY A 698 -7.14 -30.32 58.52
CA GLY A 698 -8.21 -31.26 58.83
C GLY A 698 -8.40 -31.42 60.33
N LYS A 699 -9.58 -31.01 60.82
CA LYS A 699 -10.44 -31.65 61.84
C LYS A 699 -11.36 -30.59 62.46
N GLY A 700 -12.67 -30.79 62.35
CA GLY A 700 -13.64 -29.99 63.09
C GLY A 700 -15.06 -30.20 62.57
N GLY A 701 -15.76 -31.17 63.17
CA GLY A 701 -17.15 -31.48 62.84
C GLY A 701 -18.13 -30.43 63.35
N GLY A 702 -19.33 -30.44 62.74
CA GLY A 702 -20.57 -29.98 63.34
C GLY A 702 -21.10 -28.63 62.86
N SER A 703 -22.09 -28.66 61.97
CA SER A 703 -23.49 -28.39 62.36
C SER A 703 -24.35 -28.06 61.14
N SER A 704 -25.27 -28.97 60.85
CA SER A 704 -26.35 -28.84 59.89
C SER A 704 -27.43 -27.86 60.41
N SER A 705 -27.41 -26.61 59.96
CA SER A 705 -28.60 -25.74 60.01
C SER A 705 -28.41 -24.51 59.14
N LYS A 706 -28.75 -24.60 57.84
CA LYS A 706 -29.11 -23.44 56.98
C LYS A 706 -29.62 -23.82 55.57
N ARG A 707 -30.30 -24.97 55.41
CA ARG A 707 -30.79 -25.44 54.09
C ARG A 707 -32.26 -25.13 53.75
N ARG A 708 -33.00 -24.37 54.57
CA ARG A 708 -34.42 -24.05 54.28
C ARG A 708 -34.72 -22.64 53.74
N GLY A 709 -33.83 -21.65 53.92
CA GLY A 709 -34.05 -20.28 53.43
C GLY A 709 -33.74 -20.07 51.93
N ALA A 710 -32.82 -20.84 51.35
CA ALA A 710 -32.34 -20.62 49.99
C ALA A 710 -33.32 -21.06 48.88
N ARG A 711 -34.24 -22.01 49.16
CA ARG A 711 -35.21 -22.49 48.16
C ARG A 711 -36.37 -21.51 47.92
N VAL A 712 -36.75 -20.72 48.92
CA VAL A 712 -37.85 -19.75 48.79
C VAL A 712 -37.40 -18.50 48.04
N ALA A 713 -36.16 -18.03 48.27
CA ALA A 713 -35.60 -16.88 47.56
C ALA A 713 -35.39 -17.16 46.05
N MET A 714 -35.00 -18.37 45.66
CA MET A 714 -34.83 -18.76 44.26
C MET A 714 -36.15 -18.79 43.47
N VAL A 715 -37.26 -19.20 44.10
CA VAL A 715 -38.57 -19.24 43.44
C VAL A 715 -39.12 -17.83 43.24
N VAL A 716 -38.94 -16.93 44.22
CA VAL A 716 -39.36 -15.53 44.09
C VAL A 716 -38.55 -14.81 43.00
N LEU A 717 -37.24 -15.05 42.93
CA LEU A 717 -36.36 -14.47 41.90
C LEU A 717 -36.71 -14.96 40.48
N LEU A 718 -37.03 -16.25 40.32
CA LEU A 718 -37.46 -16.82 39.04
C LEU A 718 -38.81 -16.26 38.59
N CYS A 719 -39.77 -16.10 39.50
CA CYS A 719 -41.06 -15.51 39.18
C CYS A 719 -40.95 -14.04 38.79
N THR A 720 -40.09 -13.26 39.45
CA THR A 720 -39.83 -11.86 39.08
C THR A 720 -39.11 -11.72 37.73
N ALA A 721 -38.19 -12.63 37.41
CA ALA A 721 -37.49 -12.62 36.13
C ALA A 721 -38.45 -12.96 34.96
N CYS A 722 -39.34 -13.94 35.14
CA CYS A 722 -40.37 -14.27 34.15
C CYS A 722 -41.38 -13.12 33.94
N ALA A 723 -41.77 -12.42 35.01
CA ALA A 723 -42.67 -11.26 34.90
C ALA A 723 -42.03 -10.09 34.14
N LEU A 724 -40.75 -9.81 34.38
CA LEU A 724 -39.99 -8.77 33.67
C LEU A 724 -39.76 -9.12 32.19
N LEU A 725 -39.52 -10.40 31.87
CA LEU A 725 -39.42 -10.89 30.49
C LEU A 725 -40.75 -10.74 29.74
N MET A 726 -41.88 -11.07 30.37
CA MET A 726 -43.21 -10.90 29.77
C MET A 726 -43.55 -9.42 29.56
N ALA A 727 -43.17 -8.54 30.49
CA ALA A 727 -43.32 -7.10 30.34
C ALA A 727 -42.44 -6.54 29.21
N ALA A 728 -41.19 -7.00 29.07
CA ALA A 728 -40.30 -6.61 27.97
C ALA A 728 -40.85 -7.07 26.60
N VAL A 729 -41.39 -8.29 26.50
CA VAL A 729 -42.03 -8.79 25.28
C VAL A 729 -43.31 -8.00 24.94
N TYR A 730 -44.08 -7.59 25.95
CA TYR A 730 -45.25 -6.71 25.77
C TYR A 730 -44.85 -5.30 25.31
N ILE A 731 -43.77 -4.73 25.84
CA ILE A 731 -43.24 -3.42 25.43
C ILE A 731 -42.70 -3.49 23.99
N ILE A 732 -42.00 -4.56 23.60
CA ILE A 732 -41.46 -4.77 22.26
C ILE A 732 -42.58 -5.02 21.22
N SER A 733 -43.64 -5.74 21.60
CA SER A 733 -44.79 -5.96 20.72
C SER A 733 -45.69 -4.72 20.57
N SER A 734 -45.77 -3.88 21.61
CA SER A 734 -46.47 -2.59 21.53
C SER A 734 -45.71 -1.49 20.78
N SER A 735 -44.36 -1.50 20.82
CA SER A 735 -43.52 -0.54 20.10
C SER A 735 -43.45 -0.80 18.59
N LYS A 736 -43.58 -2.06 18.15
CA LYS A 736 -43.70 -2.42 16.72
C LYS A 736 -45.00 -1.96 16.06
N LYS A 737 -46.02 -1.56 16.84
CA LYS A 737 -47.32 -1.11 16.31
C LYS A 737 -47.48 0.41 16.21
N ARG A 738 -46.47 1.21 16.58
CA ARG A 738 -46.64 2.68 16.73
C ARG A 738 -45.66 3.59 15.97
N SER A 739 -44.80 3.08 15.10
CA SER A 739 -43.88 3.95 14.35
C SER A 739 -44.26 4.12 12.87
N ARG A 740 -45.23 5.01 12.60
CA ARG A 740 -45.38 5.75 11.34
C ARG A 740 -45.73 7.20 11.68
N GLY A 741 -44.79 8.12 11.50
CA GLY A 741 -44.99 9.57 11.57
C GLY A 741 -43.67 10.35 11.71
N PRO A 742 -43.47 11.52 11.04
CA PRO A 742 -42.14 12.05 10.69
C PRO A 742 -41.66 13.29 11.47
N HIS A 743 -40.33 13.50 11.42
CA HIS A 743 -39.48 14.70 11.55
C HIS A 743 -39.86 15.90 12.45
N HIS A 744 -38.89 16.37 13.26
CA HIS A 744 -38.58 17.79 13.42
C HIS A 744 -37.12 18.04 13.91
N ASP A 745 -36.40 18.92 13.21
CA ASP A 745 -35.12 19.54 13.61
C ASP A 745 -35.24 20.45 14.84
N CYS A 746 -34.12 20.69 15.55
CA CYS A 746 -33.77 21.95 16.25
C CYS A 746 -32.30 21.90 16.75
N ASP A 747 -31.50 22.88 16.31
CA ASP A 747 -30.20 23.29 16.87
C ASP A 747 -30.33 23.88 18.27
N ILE A 748 -29.29 23.79 19.14
CA ILE A 748 -28.77 24.87 20.03
C ILE A 748 -27.31 24.56 20.43
N GLU A 749 -26.39 25.51 20.17
CA GLU A 749 -25.05 25.64 20.76
C GLU A 749 -25.09 26.23 22.19
N GLY A 750 -24.18 25.78 23.06
CA GLY A 750 -23.81 26.46 24.31
C GLY A 750 -23.91 25.59 25.56
N ASP A 751 -22.76 25.09 26.04
CA ASP A 751 -22.18 25.37 27.37
C ASP A 751 -21.12 24.31 27.68
N ALA A 752 -19.85 24.66 27.46
CA ALA A 752 -18.70 23.82 27.74
C ALA A 752 -18.03 24.39 28.98
N ASP A 753 -18.33 23.86 30.17
CA ASP A 753 -17.41 23.86 31.33
C ASP A 753 -17.95 23.19 32.61
N LEU A 754 -19.19 22.69 32.65
CA LEU A 754 -19.67 21.86 33.76
C LEU A 754 -20.28 20.56 33.25
N GLU A 755 -19.49 19.47 33.24
CA GLU A 755 -19.92 18.09 33.54
C GLU A 755 -18.84 17.06 33.14
N MET A 756 -17.87 16.83 34.04
CA MET A 756 -16.99 15.65 34.03
C MET A 756 -17.09 14.87 35.35
N GLY A 757 -18.31 14.73 35.88
CA GLY A 757 -18.56 14.00 37.13
C GLY A 757 -18.46 12.47 36.97
N PRO A 758 -17.98 11.74 38.00
CA PRO A 758 -17.98 10.27 38.02
C PRO A 758 -19.41 9.68 37.97
N PRO A 759 -19.59 8.40 37.59
CA PRO A 759 -18.54 7.38 37.39
C PRO A 759 -17.96 7.36 35.98
N TRP A 760 -16.66 7.07 35.89
CA TRP A 760 -15.95 6.77 34.66
C TRP A 760 -15.74 5.26 34.55
N GLU A 761 -15.99 4.71 33.37
CA GLU A 761 -15.58 3.37 33.00
C GLU A 761 -14.21 3.47 32.33
N LEU A 762 -13.21 2.77 32.88
CA LEU A 762 -11.82 2.83 32.44
C LEU A 762 -11.31 1.42 32.18
N THR A 763 -10.81 1.18 30.97
CA THR A 763 -10.11 -0.06 30.60
C THR A 763 -8.75 0.31 30.04
N LEU A 764 -7.68 -0.20 30.65
CA LEU A 764 -6.31 -0.05 30.14
C LEU A 764 -5.84 -1.40 29.64
N TYR A 765 -5.30 -1.43 28.43
CA TYR A 765 -4.73 -2.63 27.81
C TYR A 765 -3.29 -2.88 28.25
N GLN A 766 -2.73 -2.01 29.08
CA GLN A 766 -1.41 -2.15 29.68
C GLN A 766 -1.41 -1.56 31.07
N LYS A 767 -0.38 -1.91 31.84
CA LYS A 767 -0.15 -1.42 33.19
C LYS A 767 0.31 0.04 33.18
N LEU A 768 -0.61 0.97 32.94
CA LEU A 768 -0.38 2.40 33.10
C LEU A 768 -0.89 2.87 34.47
N ASP A 769 -0.10 3.69 35.16
CA ASP A 769 -0.55 4.43 36.34
C ASP A 769 -1.18 5.75 35.89
N LEU A 770 -2.48 5.66 35.55
CA LEU A 770 -3.24 6.73 34.92
C LEU A 770 -4.50 7.02 35.74
N SER A 771 -4.56 8.23 36.30
CA SER A 771 -5.75 8.77 36.95
C SER A 771 -6.57 9.58 35.95
N ILE A 772 -7.86 9.27 35.83
CA ILE A 772 -8.77 10.06 35.00
C ILE A 772 -8.84 11.53 35.45
N ALA A 773 -8.70 11.80 36.74
CA ALA A 773 -8.69 13.17 37.26
C ALA A 773 -7.45 13.96 36.76
N ASP A 774 -6.32 13.29 36.54
CA ASP A 774 -5.13 13.90 35.97
C ASP A 774 -5.29 14.10 34.46
N VAL A 775 -5.89 13.12 33.77
CA VAL A 775 -6.20 13.25 32.34
C VAL A 775 -7.13 14.42 32.07
N THR A 776 -8.25 14.52 32.78
CA THR A 776 -9.25 15.57 32.56
C THR A 776 -8.71 16.96 32.84
N ARG A 777 -7.82 17.12 33.83
CA ARG A 777 -7.13 18.39 34.11
C ARG A 777 -6.24 18.85 32.95
N SER A 778 -5.68 17.90 32.21
CA SER A 778 -4.80 18.17 31.05
C SER A 778 -5.55 18.34 29.72
N LEU A 779 -6.87 18.18 29.67
CA LEU A 779 -7.68 18.38 28.44
C LEU A 779 -8.03 19.86 28.22
N ASN A 780 -7.02 20.72 28.13
CA ASN A 780 -7.18 22.16 27.88
C ASN A 780 -6.54 22.57 26.53
N ALA A 781 -6.83 23.81 26.08
CA ALA A 781 -6.40 24.30 24.77
C ALA A 781 -4.88 24.31 24.58
N GLY A 782 -4.10 24.49 25.65
CA GLY A 782 -2.63 24.52 25.60
C GLY A 782 -1.98 23.15 25.36
N ASN A 783 -2.74 22.07 25.53
CA ASN A 783 -2.26 20.70 25.37
C ASN A 783 -2.73 20.04 24.06
N ILE A 784 -3.37 20.77 23.15
CA ILE A 784 -3.87 20.20 21.89
C ILE A 784 -2.71 19.93 20.94
N ILE A 785 -2.61 18.69 20.45
CA ILE A 785 -1.61 18.26 19.45
C ILE A 785 -2.23 17.86 18.11
N GLY A 786 -3.56 17.80 18.01
CA GLY A 786 -4.23 17.54 16.73
C GLY A 786 -5.74 17.74 16.79
N ARG A 787 -6.34 18.16 15.67
CA ARG A 787 -7.80 18.30 15.50
C ARG A 787 -8.24 17.54 14.26
N GLY A 788 -9.16 16.60 14.41
CA GLY A 788 -9.70 15.79 13.31
C GLY A 788 -11.23 15.80 13.27
N ARG A 789 -11.79 15.09 12.27
CA ARG A 789 -13.24 14.94 12.08
C ARG A 789 -13.90 14.25 13.28
N SER A 790 -13.25 13.25 13.86
CA SER A 790 -13.81 12.43 14.96
C SER A 790 -13.55 12.98 16.37
N GLY A 791 -12.68 13.99 16.52
CA GLY A 791 -12.31 14.49 17.85
C GLY A 791 -11.07 15.38 17.88
N VAL A 792 -10.63 15.70 19.10
CA VAL A 792 -9.42 16.49 19.41
C VAL A 792 -8.44 15.62 20.18
N VAL A 793 -7.16 15.68 19.84
CA VAL A 793 -6.08 14.93 20.49
C VAL A 793 -5.25 15.85 21.37
N TYR A 794 -5.00 15.43 22.60
CA TYR A 794 -4.29 16.18 23.63
C TYR A 794 -3.03 15.43 24.05
N ARG A 795 -1.95 16.16 24.32
CA ARG A 795 -0.77 15.67 25.02
C ARG A 795 -1.04 15.70 26.52
N VAL A 796 -0.91 14.56 27.18
CA VAL A 796 -1.16 14.45 28.62
C VAL A 796 0.05 13.81 29.28
N THR A 797 0.65 14.51 30.23
CA THR A 797 1.67 13.95 31.12
C THR A 797 1.00 13.51 32.40
N VAL A 798 1.03 12.21 32.68
CA VAL A 798 0.47 11.65 33.91
C VAL A 798 1.45 11.80 35.08
N SER A 799 0.98 11.63 36.31
CA SER A 799 1.76 11.80 37.55
C SER A 799 3.01 10.92 37.67
N SER A 800 3.08 9.83 36.89
CA SER A 800 4.27 8.98 36.76
C SER A 800 5.36 9.54 35.84
N GLY A 801 5.15 10.70 35.21
CA GLY A 801 6.07 11.32 34.24
C GLY A 801 5.90 10.81 32.80
N LEU A 802 5.09 9.77 32.59
CA LEU A 802 4.77 9.24 31.27
C LEU A 802 3.92 10.25 30.48
N THR A 803 4.29 10.48 29.22
CA THR A 803 3.49 11.31 28.30
C THR A 803 2.70 10.41 27.36
N ILE A 804 1.40 10.65 27.25
CA ILE A 804 0.47 9.91 26.39
C ILE A 804 -0.31 10.88 25.49
N ALA A 805 -0.86 10.34 24.40
CA ALA A 805 -1.81 11.06 23.56
C ALA A 805 -3.24 10.64 23.91
N VAL A 806 -4.11 11.61 24.20
CA VAL A 806 -5.50 11.37 24.58
C VAL A 806 -6.43 11.95 23.53
N LYS A 807 -7.18 11.10 22.84
CA LYS A 807 -8.18 11.51 21.85
C LYS A 807 -9.55 11.63 22.50
N ARG A 808 -10.11 12.84 22.52
CA ARG A 808 -11.47 13.14 22.98
C ARG A 808 -12.42 13.23 21.81
N PHE A 809 -13.46 12.41 21.84
CA PHE A 809 -14.53 12.38 20.85
C PHE A 809 -15.58 13.48 21.10
N ARG A 810 -16.28 13.93 20.04
CA ARG A 810 -17.31 14.98 20.15
C ARG A 810 -18.61 14.41 20.76
N SER A 811 -19.24 15.14 21.68
CA SER A 811 -20.30 14.62 22.57
C SER A 811 -21.69 14.42 21.91
N SER A 812 -21.98 15.00 20.74
CA SER A 812 -23.36 15.08 20.20
C SER A 812 -23.63 14.23 18.94
N GLU A 813 -22.67 13.43 18.46
CA GLU A 813 -22.79 12.76 17.16
C GLU A 813 -22.94 11.23 17.26
N LYS A 814 -24.00 10.66 16.66
CA LYS A 814 -24.17 9.20 16.49
C LYS A 814 -22.97 8.56 15.77
N THR A 815 -22.38 9.28 14.82
CA THR A 815 -21.14 8.93 14.09
C THR A 815 -19.93 8.82 15.00
N SER A 816 -19.83 9.68 16.03
CA SER A 816 -18.71 9.66 16.98
C SER A 816 -18.76 8.44 17.92
N ALA A 817 -19.96 7.93 18.22
CA ALA A 817 -20.12 6.73 19.04
C ALA A 817 -19.74 5.45 18.28
N SER A 818 -20.11 5.35 17.00
CA SER A 818 -19.72 4.21 16.15
C SER A 818 -18.22 4.22 15.85
N SER A 819 -17.61 5.39 15.60
CA SER A 819 -16.15 5.49 15.44
C SER A 819 -15.39 5.07 16.70
N PHE A 820 -15.85 5.47 17.89
CA PHE A 820 -15.24 5.05 19.15
C PHE A 820 -15.32 3.53 19.35
N SER A 821 -16.49 2.92 19.15
CA SER A 821 -16.67 1.47 19.29
C SER A 821 -15.92 0.68 18.22
N SER A 822 -15.85 1.18 16.98
CA SER A 822 -15.08 0.58 15.90
C SER A 822 -13.58 0.64 16.17
N GLU A 823 -13.05 1.80 16.59
CA GLU A 823 -11.62 1.94 16.91
C GLU A 823 -11.21 1.01 18.06
N ILE A 824 -12.05 0.84 19.09
CA ILE A 824 -11.81 -0.12 20.17
C ILE A 824 -11.83 -1.57 19.66
N ALA A 825 -12.88 -1.96 18.93
CA ALA A 825 -13.03 -3.34 18.45
C ALA A 825 -11.90 -3.77 17.51
N THR A 826 -11.37 -2.83 16.72
CA THR A 826 -10.31 -3.05 15.75
C THR A 826 -8.92 -2.96 16.40
N LEU A 827 -8.59 -1.84 17.07
CA LEU A 827 -7.23 -1.57 17.57
C LEU A 827 -6.87 -2.33 18.85
N ALA A 828 -7.86 -2.76 19.66
CA ALA A 828 -7.57 -3.62 20.82
C ALA A 828 -7.01 -5.00 20.42
N ARG A 829 -7.25 -5.42 19.16
CA ARG A 829 -6.83 -6.71 18.61
C ARG A 829 -5.57 -6.63 17.74
N ILE A 830 -5.07 -5.42 17.49
CA ILE A 830 -3.88 -5.17 16.65
C ILE A 830 -2.66 -4.98 17.55
N ARG A 831 -1.60 -5.74 17.28
CA ARG A 831 -0.27 -5.48 17.85
C ARG A 831 0.78 -5.63 16.77
N HIS A 832 1.34 -4.51 16.36
CA HIS A 832 2.42 -4.46 15.38
C HIS A 832 3.34 -3.28 15.71
N ARG A 833 4.66 -3.44 15.53
CA ARG A 833 5.66 -2.42 15.88
C ARG A 833 5.47 -1.11 15.12
N ASN A 834 4.88 -1.15 13.93
CA ASN A 834 4.64 0.01 13.06
C ASN A 834 3.17 0.48 13.05
N ILE A 835 2.35 0.07 14.03
CA ILE A 835 0.97 0.55 14.17
C ILE A 835 0.83 1.18 15.54
N LEU A 836 0.25 2.39 15.58
CA LEU A 836 0.06 3.12 16.83
C LEU A 836 -0.77 2.28 17.81
N ARG A 837 -0.17 2.02 18.96
CA ARG A 837 -0.72 1.12 19.97
C ARG A 837 -1.80 1.84 20.79
N LEU A 838 -2.95 1.20 20.93
CA LEU A 838 -4.01 1.65 21.82
C LEU A 838 -3.68 1.19 23.26
N LEU A 839 -3.51 2.14 24.17
CA LEU A 839 -3.18 1.90 25.58
C LEU A 839 -4.42 1.63 26.43
N GLY A 840 -5.58 2.12 26.01
CA GLY A 840 -6.83 1.94 26.72
C GLY A 840 -7.90 2.93 26.29
N TRP A 841 -9.02 2.92 26.99
CA TRP A 841 -10.12 3.84 26.79
C TRP A 841 -10.79 4.20 28.11
N GLY A 842 -11.39 5.40 28.15
CA GLY A 842 -12.18 5.89 29.26
C GLY A 842 -13.50 6.48 28.76
N ALA A 843 -14.62 6.10 29.36
CA ALA A 843 -15.93 6.63 29.00
C ALA A 843 -16.72 7.13 30.21
N SER A 844 -17.45 8.22 30.01
CA SER A 844 -18.49 8.74 30.88
C SER A 844 -19.79 8.91 30.07
N ARG A 845 -20.88 9.33 30.71
CA ARG A 845 -22.18 9.53 30.03
C ARG A 845 -22.12 10.49 28.83
N LYS A 846 -21.20 11.46 28.84
CA LYS A 846 -21.08 12.50 27.79
C LYS A 846 -19.72 12.52 27.09
N THR A 847 -18.66 11.93 27.67
CA THR A 847 -17.30 12.00 27.11
C THR A 847 -16.71 10.62 26.88
N LYS A 848 -16.07 10.43 25.72
CA LYS A 848 -15.35 9.21 25.34
C LYS A 848 -13.90 9.56 25.01
N LEU A 849 -12.97 8.82 25.59
CA LEU A 849 -11.53 9.04 25.51
C LEU A 849 -10.82 7.75 25.05
N LEU A 850 -9.87 7.89 24.13
CA LEU A 850 -8.90 6.83 23.79
C LEU A 850 -7.50 7.30 24.17
N PHE A 851 -6.71 6.37 24.72
CA PHE A 851 -5.33 6.62 25.16
C PHE A 851 -4.37 5.90 24.22
N TYR A 852 -3.37 6.62 23.72
CA TYR A 852 -2.34 6.10 22.81
C TYR A 852 -0.94 6.45 23.32
N ASP A 853 0.05 5.72 22.82
CA ASP A 853 1.46 6.12 22.94
C ASP A 853 1.64 7.52 22.32
N TYR A 854 2.37 8.39 23.02
CA TYR A 854 2.74 9.70 22.50
C TYR A 854 3.98 9.58 21.61
N MET A 855 3.91 10.15 20.41
CA MET A 855 5.00 10.16 19.44
C MET A 855 5.66 11.55 19.44
N PRO A 856 6.90 11.69 19.94
CA PRO A 856 7.52 12.99 20.20
C PRO A 856 7.92 13.73 18.92
N ASN A 857 8.24 13.00 17.84
CA ASN A 857 8.69 13.57 16.57
C ASN A 857 7.53 13.99 15.65
N GLY A 858 6.30 13.99 16.15
CA GLY A 858 5.13 14.49 15.43
C GLY A 858 4.71 13.62 14.25
N THR A 859 4.18 14.25 13.21
CA THR A 859 3.69 13.54 12.01
C THR A 859 4.66 13.73 10.84
N LEU A 860 4.73 12.74 9.96
CA LEU A 860 5.46 12.85 8.69
C LEU A 860 4.94 14.04 7.86
N GLY A 861 3.62 14.30 7.88
CA GLY A 861 3.03 15.46 7.20
C GLY A 861 3.62 16.78 7.68
N ALA A 862 3.74 16.98 8.99
CA ALA A 862 4.35 18.18 9.57
C ALA A 862 5.85 18.30 9.20
N LEU A 863 6.58 17.18 9.24
CA LEU A 863 8.01 17.16 8.87
C LEU A 863 8.23 17.45 7.37
N LEU A 864 7.33 16.97 6.50
CA LEU A 864 7.41 17.20 5.06
C LEU A 864 6.94 18.62 4.65
N HIS A 865 5.94 19.18 5.34
CA HIS A 865 5.21 20.36 4.86
C HIS A 865 5.25 21.58 5.79
N GLU A 866 5.53 21.42 7.09
CA GLU A 866 5.45 22.51 8.10
C GLU A 866 6.83 23.02 8.57
N GLY A 867 7.92 22.58 7.92
CA GLY A 867 9.22 23.27 7.97
C GLY A 867 10.13 23.00 9.18
N CYS A 868 9.71 22.18 10.15
CA CYS A 868 10.59 21.75 11.25
C CYS A 868 11.26 20.40 10.91
N GLY A 869 12.47 20.44 10.33
CA GLY A 869 13.34 19.24 10.23
C GLY A 869 13.70 18.74 8.82
N ARG A 870 13.75 19.60 7.79
CA ARG A 870 14.13 19.19 6.41
C ARG A 870 15.51 18.50 6.32
N ASP A 871 16.42 18.76 7.25
CA ASP A 871 17.75 18.14 7.33
C ASP A 871 17.76 16.76 8.04
N MET A 872 16.60 16.25 8.46
CA MET A 872 16.48 15.09 9.35
C MET A 872 15.89 13.84 8.67
N LEU A 873 15.57 13.91 7.38
CA LEU A 873 15.02 12.79 6.59
C LEU A 873 15.97 12.47 5.43
N ASP A 874 17.12 11.89 5.74
CA ASP A 874 17.98 11.27 4.73
C ASP A 874 17.30 10.06 4.09
N TRP A 875 17.95 9.46 3.10
CA TRP A 875 17.38 8.32 2.39
C TRP A 875 17.15 7.11 3.32
N ASP A 876 18.06 6.87 4.26
CA ASP A 876 17.97 5.74 5.19
C ASP A 876 16.73 5.86 6.09
N ILE A 877 16.44 7.05 6.60
CA ILE A 877 15.25 7.31 7.42
C ILE A 877 13.97 7.21 6.56
N ARG A 878 13.98 7.75 5.34
CA ARG A 878 12.83 7.63 4.41
C ARG A 878 12.53 6.18 4.06
N PHE A 879 13.57 5.39 3.79
CA PHE A 879 13.44 3.97 3.50
C PHE A 879 12.87 3.22 4.72
N LYS A 880 13.35 3.50 5.93
CA LYS A 880 12.80 2.91 7.17
C LYS A 880 11.33 3.27 7.38
N ILE A 881 10.93 4.52 7.11
CA ILE A 881 9.53 4.95 7.20
C ILE A 881 8.67 4.19 6.19
N ALA A 882 9.11 4.12 4.92
CA ALA A 882 8.38 3.41 3.86
C ALA A 882 8.26 1.91 4.15
N LEU A 883 9.35 1.27 4.60
CA LEU A 883 9.36 -0.13 4.98
C LEU A 883 8.44 -0.40 6.18
N GLY A 884 8.50 0.41 7.23
CA GLY A 884 7.62 0.27 8.40
C GLY A 884 6.13 0.46 8.06
N LEU A 885 5.83 1.40 7.15
CA LEU A 885 4.49 1.58 6.58
C LEU A 885 4.02 0.34 5.82
N ALA A 886 4.86 -0.20 4.93
CA ALA A 886 4.55 -1.39 4.15
C ALA A 886 4.31 -2.61 5.05
N GLU A 887 5.15 -2.81 6.06
CA GLU A 887 4.99 -3.88 7.06
C GLU A 887 3.70 -3.71 7.88
N GLY A 888 3.40 -2.49 8.33
CA GLY A 888 2.17 -2.19 9.06
C GLY A 888 0.91 -2.43 8.23
N LEU A 889 0.91 -2.04 6.94
CA LEU A 889 -0.20 -2.29 6.03
C LEU A 889 -0.33 -3.76 5.64
N ALA A 890 0.78 -4.44 5.40
CA ALA A 890 0.79 -5.88 5.13
C ALA A 890 0.16 -6.65 6.30
N TYR A 891 0.55 -6.32 7.55
CA TYR A 891 -0.05 -6.91 8.74
C TYR A 891 -1.57 -6.65 8.81
N LEU A 892 -2.01 -5.42 8.60
CA LEU A 892 -3.44 -5.07 8.62
C LEU A 892 -4.25 -5.81 7.55
N HIS A 893 -3.71 -5.92 6.33
CA HIS A 893 -4.42 -6.49 5.19
C HIS A 893 -4.37 -8.02 5.13
N HIS A 894 -3.28 -8.62 5.61
CA HIS A 894 -3.01 -10.04 5.40
C HIS A 894 -3.00 -10.85 6.70
N ASP A 895 -2.58 -10.26 7.82
CA ASP A 895 -2.37 -11.00 9.06
C ASP A 895 -3.50 -10.82 10.08
N CYS A 896 -4.23 -9.70 10.03
CA CYS A 896 -5.42 -9.46 10.85
C CYS A 896 -6.62 -10.28 10.36
N VAL A 897 -7.37 -10.88 11.29
CA VAL A 897 -8.63 -11.60 11.01
C VAL A 897 -9.78 -11.03 11.88
N PRO A 898 -10.82 -10.44 11.28
CA PRO A 898 -10.95 -10.17 9.83
C PRO A 898 -9.88 -9.19 9.34
N ALA A 899 -9.58 -9.22 8.03
CA ALA A 899 -8.65 -8.29 7.40
C ALA A 899 -9.11 -6.84 7.63
N ILE A 900 -8.18 -5.97 8.02
CA ILE A 900 -8.47 -4.60 8.42
C ILE A 900 -7.95 -3.67 7.33
N ILE A 901 -8.85 -3.03 6.59
CA ILE A 901 -8.48 -2.04 5.58
C ILE A 901 -8.41 -0.67 6.26
N HIS A 902 -7.22 -0.05 6.28
CA HIS A 902 -7.00 1.20 7.03
C HIS A 902 -7.79 2.40 6.46
N ARG A 903 -7.96 2.48 5.12
CA ARG A 903 -8.78 3.48 4.39
C ARG A 903 -8.44 4.98 4.60
N ASP A 904 -7.37 5.31 5.33
CA ASP A 904 -6.96 6.71 5.59
C ASP A 904 -5.43 6.80 5.82
N VAL A 905 -4.67 6.19 4.92
CA VAL A 905 -3.20 6.25 4.96
C VAL A 905 -2.76 7.54 4.26
N LYS A 906 -2.31 8.52 5.05
CA LYS A 906 -1.81 9.82 4.57
C LYS A 906 -0.68 10.30 5.47
N ALA A 907 0.20 11.16 4.97
CA ALA A 907 1.38 11.62 5.72
C ALA A 907 1.05 12.20 7.12
N HIS A 908 -0.09 12.86 7.28
CA HIS A 908 -0.55 13.42 8.56
C HIS A 908 -0.99 12.36 9.60
N ASN A 909 -1.24 11.12 9.16
CA ASN A 909 -1.57 9.99 10.04
C ASN A 909 -0.35 9.09 10.30
N ILE A 910 0.81 9.39 9.71
CA ILE A 910 2.06 8.66 9.95
C ILE A 910 2.80 9.39 11.07
N LEU A 911 2.80 8.78 12.24
CA LEU A 911 3.47 9.32 13.42
C LEU A 911 4.89 8.80 13.48
N LEU A 912 5.82 9.68 13.83
CA LEU A 912 7.24 9.37 13.88
C LEU A 912 7.65 9.14 15.34
N GLY A 913 8.10 7.91 15.60
CA GLY A 913 8.76 7.53 16.86
C GLY A 913 10.22 7.94 16.87
N ASP A 914 10.97 7.40 17.85
CA ASP A 914 12.42 7.59 17.99
C ASP A 914 13.24 6.97 16.84
#